data_AF-A0A7X7BD48-F1
#
_entry.id   AF-A0A7X7BD48-F1
#
_cell.length_a   1.000
_cell.length_b   1.000
_cell.length_c   1.000
_cell.angle_alpha   90.00
_cell.angle_beta   90.00
_cell.angle_gamma   90.00
#
_symmetry.space_group_name_H-M   'P 1'
#
loop_
_entity.id
_entity.type
_entity.pdbx_description
1 polymer ?
#
loop_
_entity_poly.entity_id
_entity_poly.type
_entity_poly.pdbx_seq_one_letter_code
_entity_poly.pdbx_strand_id
1 'polypeptide(L)'
;VLRVGTSAYTNFFAGALSRVRVHTGTLSEDDVRHNYLTDVPSFRAGGYAVWNGGTGDWNAPAFWQDGRVGAGLDAVRIQSGSLTVTNDDMTAGSLAMLDLRTGTLKLTTSAARIDSRTPFLVGRESGQAAAINVSSGVLHVVSSGNPAYLDLGVNGALSTLEVGGSGTAATLYTAQLRAFAEGTSDIRVMKGGVIEMDALFADALSVPSVSVAGGTFRNRTGGTMGYFFNVPQVNVSTDGVTFDTPAGAVMAVSAPLLHDASGPDSGGGLRKIGAGTLILSGTNSYAGATSVEAGALVLAPRLLDGLVYRLDASADALDTLALDASSNVLAWTDCSGAGFVFTTNKTEMCPVYEPALFGGRGGLRFSRDNTCYRLATDRAAKIQTVFAVITPAAGNDIDGLWGRSEQDYGIRLQTTAVQYTGNANDFAASGEVYTNGAFGNGFTVGQPFVLTAIAGSPQTWVTAIGDYWGNLTHRRAYRGDIAEILTYDRRLDDRERREIERYLMAKWLGTVPAPVLADRLLPHAGTLAVNAGASVDLHGSSATLSALLGAGVIGNGQPATSLLTVGADDAEFAFAGSVTGNVAVSKTGAGRVVFAGQNTLSGPLTVEAGTLTLASDASSVTGLVYRLDASQPATLTFLADGSNVTAWADAEGSGFTFATTNDLNCPVYNAALFGGRGGLHFGRGGARGRMLGSGVTNAQTVFAVNMIRDLSNDNGGFWGREGQDSGLRIGNTTWYWPGNNNDFHYGGAGGLIAINGIVSNSVVTVGQPHLVTSVNGARQSFRPAIGDYWGSSQWTGRYYRGDVAEILVFDRSLTALERQTVEAALMAKWFSAGGGSVLPTSAAVTVQAGATLDLAGDTFTVASLAGGGCVSNGTLTVTGSVSPDGELCVTAAAQLTGTLVLSVEADGSCDSLAVAGALDLSGLTLELNLPAEPPAVGSYTLITAAGGIQGVFEQASVAKPWRLVVEPTAVRLTYVSGTLMLLK
;
A
#
# COMPACT_ATOMS: atom_id res chain seq x y z
N VAL A 1 36.87 -23.21 -11.95
CA VAL A 1 37.77 -24.23 -11.37
C VAL A 1 38.34 -25.11 -12.48
N LEU A 2 39.66 -25.09 -12.71
CA LEU A 2 40.34 -26.09 -13.54
C LEU A 2 40.56 -27.34 -12.69
N ARG A 3 39.93 -28.48 -13.04
CA ARG A 3 40.20 -29.76 -12.37
C ARG A 3 41.54 -30.31 -12.86
N VAL A 4 42.47 -30.53 -11.96
CA VAL A 4 43.77 -31.17 -12.22
C VAL A 4 43.55 -32.66 -12.45
N GLY A 5 43.86 -33.20 -13.63
CA GLY A 5 43.79 -34.66 -13.84
C GLY A 5 43.95 -35.24 -15.25
N THR A 6 43.99 -34.46 -16.34
CA THR A 6 44.14 -35.03 -17.70
C THR A 6 45.25 -34.34 -18.50
N SER A 7 46.11 -35.14 -19.13
CA SER A 7 47.35 -34.75 -19.81
C SER A 7 47.19 -34.21 -21.24
N ALA A 8 45.99 -33.79 -21.64
CA ALA A 8 45.76 -33.18 -22.95
C ALA A 8 44.75 -32.03 -22.84
N TYR A 9 45.24 -30.80 -22.98
CA TYR A 9 44.40 -29.62 -23.22
C TYR A 9 44.47 -29.29 -24.70
N THR A 10 43.42 -29.64 -25.45
CA THR A 10 43.24 -29.14 -26.82
C THR A 10 42.62 -27.75 -26.73
N ASN A 11 43.43 -26.72 -27.02
CA ASN A 11 43.06 -25.31 -27.24
C ASN A 11 41.83 -24.77 -26.50
N PHE A 12 42.03 -24.27 -25.26
CA PHE A 12 41.02 -23.52 -24.50
C PHE A 12 40.61 -22.19 -25.16
N PHE A 13 41.44 -21.65 -26.06
CA PHE A 13 41.31 -20.31 -26.63
C PHE A 13 41.59 -20.28 -28.14
N ALA A 14 40.96 -21.15 -28.92
CA ALA A 14 41.06 -21.07 -30.38
C ALA A 14 40.27 -19.84 -30.89
N GLY A 15 40.98 -18.81 -31.38
CA GLY A 15 40.38 -17.69 -32.13
C GLY A 15 39.99 -16.44 -31.34
N ALA A 16 40.24 -16.37 -30.02
CA ALA A 16 39.93 -15.19 -29.20
C ALA A 16 41.14 -14.67 -28.40
N LEU A 17 41.33 -13.34 -28.36
CA LEU A 17 42.24 -12.69 -27.42
C LEU A 17 41.79 -13.03 -25.99
N SER A 18 42.63 -13.75 -25.25
CA SER A 18 42.29 -14.26 -23.92
C SER A 18 43.38 -13.87 -22.92
N ARG A 19 42.98 -13.31 -21.77
CA ARG A 19 43.89 -12.97 -20.66
C ARG A 19 43.45 -13.73 -19.41
N VAL A 20 44.42 -14.35 -18.74
CA VAL A 20 44.20 -15.08 -17.49
C VAL A 20 44.76 -14.24 -16.35
N ARG A 21 43.93 -13.90 -15.37
CA ARG A 21 44.37 -13.31 -14.09
C ARG A 21 44.40 -14.41 -13.04
N VAL A 22 45.53 -14.57 -12.35
CA VAL A 22 45.72 -15.61 -11.33
C VAL A 22 45.74 -14.93 -9.97
N HIS A 23 44.91 -15.41 -9.04
CA HIS A 23 44.80 -14.88 -7.68
C HIS A 23 45.17 -15.97 -6.66
N THR A 24 45.72 -15.57 -5.53
CA THR A 24 45.92 -16.44 -4.37
C THR A 24 44.67 -16.38 -3.48
N GLY A 25 43.92 -17.47 -3.40
CA GLY A 25 42.68 -17.55 -2.62
C GLY A 25 41.41 -17.64 -3.48
N THR A 26 40.25 -17.77 -2.83
CA THR A 26 38.94 -17.79 -3.49
C THR A 26 38.47 -16.37 -3.71
N LEU A 27 38.14 -16.02 -4.95
CA LEU A 27 37.47 -14.77 -5.27
C LEU A 27 35.95 -14.92 -5.11
N SER A 28 35.29 -13.87 -4.62
CA SER A 28 33.84 -13.75 -4.78
C SER A 28 33.47 -13.48 -6.24
N GLU A 29 32.21 -13.66 -6.61
CA GLU A 29 31.74 -13.25 -7.95
C GLU A 29 31.94 -11.75 -8.19
N ASP A 30 31.82 -10.93 -7.14
CA ASP A 30 32.01 -9.49 -7.21
C ASP A 30 33.47 -9.13 -7.43
N ASP A 31 34.41 -9.82 -6.79
CA ASP A 31 35.84 -9.67 -7.08
C ASP A 31 36.15 -10.02 -8.54
N VAL A 32 35.60 -11.14 -9.05
CA VAL A 32 35.77 -11.56 -10.45
C VAL A 32 35.22 -10.50 -11.41
N ARG A 33 34.02 -9.98 -11.11
CA ARG A 33 33.36 -8.93 -11.87
C ARG A 33 34.17 -7.63 -11.87
N HIS A 34 34.63 -7.19 -10.71
CA HIS A 34 35.45 -6.00 -10.55
C HIS A 34 36.73 -6.11 -11.38
N ASN A 35 37.42 -7.25 -11.27
CA ASN A 35 38.59 -7.55 -12.09
C ASN A 35 38.27 -7.47 -13.60
N TYR A 36 37.14 -8.03 -14.03
CA TYR A 36 36.67 -7.96 -15.42
C TYR A 36 36.37 -6.53 -15.88
N LEU A 37 35.63 -5.74 -15.11
CA LEU A 37 35.24 -4.36 -15.48
C LEU A 37 36.45 -3.43 -15.56
N THR A 38 37.46 -3.65 -14.71
CA THR A 38 38.74 -2.94 -14.79
C THR A 38 39.51 -3.27 -16.06
N ASP A 39 39.46 -4.53 -16.52
CA ASP A 39 40.25 -5.03 -17.64
C ASP A 39 39.57 -4.84 -19.01
N VAL A 40 38.27 -5.08 -19.12
CA VAL A 40 37.53 -5.19 -20.40
C VAL A 40 37.76 -4.01 -21.36
N PRO A 41 37.90 -2.74 -20.93
CA PRO A 41 38.08 -1.65 -21.88
C PRO A 41 39.45 -1.67 -22.58
N SER A 42 40.44 -2.40 -22.08
CA SER A 42 41.76 -2.46 -22.73
C SER A 42 41.86 -3.49 -23.86
N PHE A 43 40.82 -4.30 -24.12
CA PHE A 43 40.90 -5.46 -25.02
C PHE A 43 39.91 -5.46 -26.20
N ARG A 44 39.20 -4.35 -26.45
CA ARG A 44 38.24 -4.28 -27.56
C ARG A 44 38.96 -4.26 -28.92
N ALA A 45 38.62 -5.20 -29.79
CA ALA A 45 39.00 -5.19 -31.19
C ALA A 45 38.31 -4.02 -31.92
N GLY A 46 39.04 -3.23 -32.72
CA GLY A 46 38.50 -2.09 -33.50
C GLY A 46 38.82 -0.69 -32.99
N GLY A 47 39.45 -0.56 -31.82
CA GLY A 47 39.84 0.73 -31.22
C GLY A 47 38.66 1.54 -30.66
N TYR A 48 38.95 2.60 -29.91
CA TYR A 48 37.94 3.51 -29.38
C TYR A 48 37.69 4.68 -30.32
N ALA A 49 36.44 5.13 -30.42
CA ALA A 49 36.16 6.54 -30.69
C ALA A 49 36.36 7.30 -29.36
N VAL A 50 37.33 8.21 -29.32
CA VAL A 50 37.79 8.85 -28.08
C VAL A 50 37.46 10.34 -28.09
N TRP A 51 36.76 10.83 -27.08
CA TRP A 51 36.62 12.25 -26.81
C TRP A 51 37.74 12.70 -25.85
N ASN A 52 38.62 13.60 -26.32
CA ASN A 52 39.86 13.97 -25.61
C ASN A 52 39.70 15.13 -24.60
N GLY A 53 38.54 15.80 -24.53
CA GLY A 53 38.32 16.94 -23.64
C GLY A 53 37.52 18.08 -24.29
N GLY A 54 37.41 19.22 -23.61
CA GLY A 54 36.68 20.39 -24.13
C GLY A 54 35.16 20.34 -23.90
N THR A 55 34.43 21.31 -24.43
CA THR A 55 32.96 21.38 -24.37
C THR A 55 32.39 21.42 -25.77
N GLY A 56 31.51 20.48 -26.11
CA GLY A 56 30.90 20.45 -27.44
C GLY A 56 29.81 19.39 -27.60
N ASP A 57 29.24 19.35 -28.80
CA ASP A 57 28.18 18.41 -29.15
C ASP A 57 28.75 17.09 -29.68
N TRP A 58 28.02 15.99 -29.48
CA TRP A 58 28.42 14.64 -29.88
C TRP A 58 28.83 14.55 -31.34
N ASN A 59 28.08 15.20 -32.23
CA ASN A 59 28.32 15.15 -33.67
C ASN A 59 29.42 16.11 -34.15
N ALA A 60 30.02 16.91 -33.27
CA ALA A 60 31.08 17.84 -33.62
C ALA A 60 32.46 17.15 -33.58
N PRO A 61 33.17 17.00 -34.72
CA PRO A 61 34.42 16.23 -34.78
C PRO A 61 35.60 16.88 -34.04
N ALA A 62 35.48 18.14 -33.61
CA ALA A 62 36.58 18.96 -33.10
C ALA A 62 37.33 18.37 -31.89
N PHE A 63 36.65 17.61 -31.03
CA PHE A 63 37.22 17.03 -29.81
C PHE A 63 37.34 15.50 -29.85
N TRP A 64 36.87 14.88 -30.94
CA TRP A 64 37.07 13.46 -31.18
C TRP A 64 38.49 13.22 -31.70
N GLN A 65 39.15 12.22 -31.15
CA GLN A 65 40.46 11.77 -31.63
C GLN A 65 40.36 11.41 -33.11
N ASP A 66 41.25 12.00 -33.90
CA ASP A 66 41.31 11.86 -35.36
C ASP A 66 39.99 12.23 -36.09
N GLY A 67 39.11 13.01 -35.43
CA GLY A 67 37.79 13.38 -35.96
C GLY A 67 36.77 12.24 -36.01
N ARG A 68 37.07 11.07 -35.40
CA ARG A 68 36.20 9.88 -35.41
C ARG A 68 35.09 10.01 -34.37
N VAL A 69 33.93 10.51 -34.79
CA VAL A 69 32.70 10.54 -33.99
C VAL A 69 32.24 9.11 -33.70
N GLY A 70 31.89 8.81 -32.45
CA GLY A 70 31.40 7.47 -32.07
C GLY A 70 29.99 7.19 -32.60
N ALA A 71 29.84 6.08 -33.34
CA ALA A 71 28.55 5.66 -33.90
C ALA A 71 28.43 4.12 -34.06
N GLY A 72 27.20 3.61 -34.18
CA GLY A 72 26.96 2.19 -34.48
C GLY A 72 27.57 1.24 -33.43
N LEU A 73 28.33 0.24 -33.85
CA LEU A 73 29.00 -0.71 -32.93
C LEU A 73 30.36 -0.19 -32.41
N ASP A 74 30.63 1.10 -32.45
CA ASP A 74 31.84 1.66 -31.85
C ASP A 74 31.86 1.48 -30.33
N ALA A 75 33.07 1.27 -29.79
CA ALA A 75 33.34 1.49 -28.38
C ALA A 75 33.69 2.97 -28.18
N VAL A 76 32.94 3.67 -27.33
CA VAL A 76 33.14 5.10 -27.10
C VAL A 76 33.82 5.30 -25.75
N ARG A 77 34.86 6.14 -25.72
CA ARG A 77 35.53 6.57 -24.51
C ARG A 77 35.50 8.09 -24.38
N ILE A 78 35.04 8.58 -23.25
CA ILE A 78 35.10 10.00 -22.89
C ILE A 78 36.20 10.15 -21.85
N GLN A 79 37.32 10.79 -22.24
CA GLN A 79 38.46 10.95 -21.34
C GLN A 79 38.23 12.04 -20.29
N SER A 80 37.73 13.20 -20.72
CA SER A 80 37.46 14.38 -19.90
C SER A 80 36.53 15.36 -20.63
N GLY A 81 36.20 16.51 -20.03
CA GLY A 81 35.42 17.57 -20.67
C GLY A 81 33.89 17.41 -20.50
N SER A 82 33.10 18.11 -21.32
CA SER A 82 31.64 18.10 -21.31
C SER A 82 31.11 17.81 -22.72
N LEU A 83 30.44 16.68 -22.88
CA LEU A 83 29.89 16.20 -24.15
C LEU A 83 28.36 16.25 -24.13
N THR A 84 27.75 16.97 -25.07
CA THR A 84 26.29 17.11 -25.15
C THR A 84 25.71 16.34 -26.34
N VAL A 85 24.66 15.57 -26.10
CA VAL A 85 23.87 14.89 -27.14
C VAL A 85 22.60 15.71 -27.36
N THR A 86 22.32 16.05 -28.61
CA THR A 86 21.22 16.97 -28.98
C THR A 86 20.23 16.37 -30.00
N ASN A 87 20.55 15.22 -30.61
CA ASN A 87 19.72 14.59 -31.63
C ASN A 87 19.72 13.05 -31.52
N ASP A 88 18.94 12.41 -32.42
CA ASP A 88 18.56 10.99 -32.40
C ASP A 88 19.48 10.10 -33.28
N ASP A 89 20.63 10.64 -33.72
CA ASP A 89 21.49 10.03 -34.77
C ASP A 89 22.22 8.74 -34.34
N MET A 90 21.97 8.22 -33.13
CA MET A 90 22.56 6.98 -32.61
C MET A 90 21.76 5.72 -32.96
N THR A 91 20.69 5.84 -33.75
CA THR A 91 19.68 4.79 -33.97
C THR A 91 20.01 3.72 -35.03
N ALA A 92 21.16 3.79 -35.72
CA ALA A 92 21.55 2.75 -36.69
C ALA A 92 22.24 1.51 -36.06
N GLY A 93 22.62 1.58 -34.78
CA GLY A 93 23.16 0.44 -34.02
C GLY A 93 23.60 0.86 -32.62
N SER A 94 23.23 0.10 -31.59
CA SER A 94 23.65 0.38 -30.22
C SER A 94 25.18 0.33 -30.10
N LEU A 95 25.78 1.30 -29.40
CA LEU A 95 27.22 1.32 -29.10
C LEU A 95 27.66 -0.02 -28.53
N ALA A 96 28.86 -0.48 -28.89
CA ALA A 96 29.39 -1.71 -28.30
C ALA A 96 29.71 -1.55 -26.80
N MET A 97 30.00 -0.32 -26.37
CA MET A 97 30.15 0.10 -24.97
C MET A 97 30.30 1.61 -24.87
N LEU A 98 30.07 2.15 -23.67
CA LEU A 98 30.40 3.53 -23.31
C LEU A 98 31.26 3.54 -22.03
N ASP A 99 32.43 4.15 -22.12
CA ASP A 99 33.43 4.28 -21.05
C ASP A 99 33.67 5.76 -20.73
N LEU A 100 32.99 6.28 -19.71
CA LEU A 100 33.18 7.64 -19.21
C LEU A 100 34.22 7.63 -18.09
N ARG A 101 35.47 7.98 -18.42
CA ARG A 101 36.58 7.99 -17.45
C ARG A 101 36.46 9.14 -16.46
N THR A 102 36.32 10.36 -16.97
CA THR A 102 36.09 11.62 -16.23
C THR A 102 35.23 12.59 -17.06
N GLY A 103 34.78 13.69 -16.47
CA GLY A 103 34.03 14.73 -17.18
C GLY A 103 32.51 14.50 -17.16
N THR A 104 31.77 15.05 -18.12
CA THR A 104 30.30 15.03 -18.13
C THR A 104 29.72 14.64 -19.49
N LEU A 105 28.76 13.71 -19.49
CA LEU A 105 27.89 13.42 -20.63
C LEU A 105 26.50 14.01 -20.37
N LYS A 106 25.94 14.78 -21.31
CA LYS A 106 24.66 15.48 -21.16
C LYS A 106 23.68 15.12 -22.28
N LEU A 107 22.44 14.81 -21.92
CA LEU A 107 21.30 14.75 -22.85
C LEU A 107 20.34 15.87 -22.46
N THR A 108 20.03 16.78 -23.39
CA THR A 108 19.38 18.07 -23.09
C THR A 108 18.17 18.40 -23.94
N THR A 109 17.88 17.59 -24.96
CA THR A 109 16.71 17.78 -25.84
C THR A 109 15.85 16.52 -25.84
N SER A 110 14.58 16.65 -26.18
CA SER A 110 13.68 15.49 -26.28
C SER A 110 14.07 14.51 -27.39
N ALA A 111 14.87 14.95 -28.36
CA ALA A 111 15.42 14.13 -29.44
C ALA A 111 16.76 13.49 -29.06
N ALA A 112 17.39 13.86 -27.94
CA ALA A 112 18.68 13.30 -27.54
C ALA A 112 18.52 11.84 -27.14
N ARG A 113 19.27 10.95 -27.79
CA ARG A 113 19.24 9.52 -27.50
C ARG A 113 20.63 8.88 -27.56
N ILE A 114 20.92 8.02 -26.57
CA ILE A 114 22.05 7.08 -26.63
C ILE A 114 21.53 5.68 -26.35
N ASP A 115 21.79 4.75 -27.26
CA ASP A 115 21.69 3.32 -27.02
C ASP A 115 23.10 2.73 -26.90
N SER A 116 23.46 2.17 -25.74
CA SER A 116 24.78 1.56 -25.51
C SER A 116 24.67 0.18 -24.90
N ARG A 117 25.44 -0.77 -25.42
CA ARG A 117 25.56 -2.11 -24.84
C ARG A 117 26.41 -2.08 -23.57
N THR A 118 26.31 -3.16 -22.80
CA THR A 118 27.19 -3.42 -21.67
C THR A 118 28.61 -3.82 -22.10
N PRO A 119 29.64 -3.46 -21.33
CA PRO A 119 29.61 -2.64 -20.11
C PRO A 119 29.39 -1.16 -20.41
N PHE A 120 28.65 -0.49 -19.52
CA PHE A 120 28.54 0.97 -19.48
C PHE A 120 29.15 1.45 -18.17
N LEU A 121 30.29 2.13 -18.24
CA LEU A 121 31.08 2.52 -17.09
C LEU A 121 31.06 4.04 -16.89
N VAL A 122 30.83 4.48 -15.65
CA VAL A 122 30.83 5.87 -15.23
C VAL A 122 31.83 6.01 -14.10
N GLY A 123 32.88 6.78 -14.35
CA GLY A 123 33.93 7.01 -13.37
C GLY A 123 34.81 5.79 -13.21
N ARG A 124 36.08 5.95 -13.60
CA ARG A 124 37.10 4.88 -13.47
C ARG A 124 38.42 5.35 -12.90
N GLU A 125 38.65 6.65 -12.90
CA GLU A 125 39.89 7.21 -12.40
C GLU A 125 39.71 7.49 -10.91
N SER A 126 40.49 6.81 -10.09
CA SER A 126 40.46 6.96 -8.64
C SER A 126 40.55 8.44 -8.23
N GLY A 127 39.58 8.88 -7.43
CA GLY A 127 39.48 10.27 -6.96
C GLY A 127 39.07 11.30 -8.01
N GLN A 128 38.78 10.91 -9.25
CA GLN A 128 38.28 11.83 -10.29
C GLN A 128 36.78 11.73 -10.45
N ALA A 129 36.17 12.83 -10.93
CA ALA A 129 34.74 12.93 -11.14
C ALA A 129 34.32 12.59 -12.58
N ALA A 130 33.25 11.80 -12.69
CA ALA A 130 32.51 11.54 -13.91
C ALA A 130 31.01 11.76 -13.66
N ALA A 131 30.31 12.39 -14.60
CA ALA A 131 28.91 12.73 -14.45
C ALA A 131 28.09 12.40 -15.70
N ILE A 132 26.90 11.86 -15.50
CA ILE A 132 25.85 11.77 -16.53
C ILE A 132 24.70 12.68 -16.10
N ASN A 133 24.25 13.54 -17.01
CA ASN A 133 23.07 14.37 -16.82
C ASN A 133 22.09 14.12 -17.98
N VAL A 134 20.98 13.44 -17.69
CA VAL A 134 19.87 13.26 -18.63
C VAL A 134 18.77 14.23 -18.23
N SER A 135 18.89 15.49 -18.65
CA SER A 135 17.88 16.51 -18.35
C SER A 135 16.64 16.40 -19.26
N SER A 136 16.79 15.82 -20.46
CA SER A 136 15.74 15.51 -21.42
C SER A 136 16.21 14.38 -22.35
N GLY A 137 15.29 13.61 -22.94
CA GLY A 137 15.62 12.55 -23.89
C GLY A 137 15.86 11.18 -23.23
N VAL A 138 16.57 10.28 -23.91
CA VAL A 138 16.67 8.86 -23.54
C VAL A 138 18.11 8.36 -23.48
N LEU A 139 18.51 7.82 -22.32
CA LEU A 139 19.70 7.00 -22.16
C LEU A 139 19.29 5.54 -22.00
N HIS A 140 19.69 4.67 -22.92
CA HIS A 140 19.29 3.27 -22.92
C HIS A 140 20.50 2.34 -22.90
N VAL A 141 20.60 1.55 -21.83
CA VAL A 141 21.58 0.48 -21.72
C VAL A 141 20.97 -0.81 -22.27
N VAL A 142 21.56 -1.31 -23.34
CA VAL A 142 21.08 -2.45 -24.12
C VAL A 142 21.89 -3.70 -23.75
N SER A 143 21.28 -4.88 -23.86
CA SER A 143 22.04 -6.12 -23.78
C SER A 143 21.44 -7.22 -24.65
N SER A 144 22.31 -8.10 -25.16
CA SER A 144 21.96 -9.31 -25.89
C SER A 144 22.45 -10.54 -25.10
N GLY A 145 21.63 -11.03 -24.17
CA GLY A 145 21.87 -12.29 -23.45
C GLY A 145 22.25 -12.16 -21.96
N ASN A 146 22.78 -11.02 -21.52
CA ASN A 146 23.01 -10.71 -20.09
C ASN A 146 22.09 -9.56 -19.63
N PRO A 147 21.93 -9.28 -18.33
CA PRO A 147 21.24 -8.05 -17.92
C PRO A 147 22.03 -6.80 -18.36
N ALA A 148 21.31 -5.73 -18.71
CA ALA A 148 21.89 -4.44 -19.04
C ALA A 148 22.39 -3.73 -17.77
N TYR A 149 23.67 -3.38 -17.69
CA TYR A 149 24.35 -2.87 -16.51
C TYR A 149 24.90 -1.46 -16.74
N LEU A 150 24.59 -0.55 -15.84
CA LEU A 150 25.24 0.75 -15.69
C LEU A 150 26.03 0.77 -14.38
N ASP A 151 27.36 0.94 -14.47
CA ASP A 151 28.28 0.84 -13.36
C ASP A 151 28.82 2.20 -12.94
N LEU A 152 28.67 2.55 -11.66
CA LEU A 152 29.10 3.80 -11.05
C LEU A 152 30.23 3.57 -10.03
N GLY A 153 31.22 4.46 -10.01
CA GLY A 153 32.22 4.50 -8.93
C GLY A 153 33.28 3.39 -9.01
N VAL A 154 33.53 2.85 -10.21
CA VAL A 154 34.52 1.79 -10.41
C VAL A 154 35.93 2.31 -10.10
N ASN A 155 36.78 1.49 -9.46
CA ASN A 155 38.17 1.84 -9.08
C ASN A 155 38.31 3.13 -8.25
N GLY A 156 37.37 3.43 -7.36
CA GLY A 156 37.47 4.59 -6.47
C GLY A 156 37.10 5.94 -7.09
N ALA A 157 36.41 5.95 -8.22
CA ALA A 157 35.96 7.17 -8.88
C ALA A 157 34.77 7.83 -8.15
N LEU A 158 34.60 9.14 -8.37
CA LEU A 158 33.43 9.90 -7.95
C LEU A 158 32.45 9.94 -9.13
N SER A 159 31.26 9.37 -8.98
CA SER A 159 30.31 9.23 -10.09
C SER A 159 28.97 9.88 -9.76
N THR A 160 28.49 10.74 -10.66
CA THR A 160 27.16 11.35 -10.53
C THR A 160 26.27 10.91 -11.67
N LEU A 161 25.04 10.51 -11.36
CA LEU A 161 23.99 10.24 -12.34
C LEU A 161 22.77 11.09 -11.97
N GLU A 162 22.41 12.04 -12.84
CA GLU A 162 21.22 12.86 -12.70
C GLU A 162 20.26 12.62 -13.86
N VAL A 163 18.99 12.38 -13.56
CA VAL A 163 17.93 12.17 -14.56
C VAL A 163 16.75 13.09 -14.24
N GLY A 164 16.34 13.93 -15.19
CA GLY A 164 15.26 14.91 -15.07
C GLY A 164 15.72 16.35 -14.77
N GLY A 165 14.79 17.18 -14.29
CA GLY A 165 15.06 18.53 -13.79
C GLY A 165 14.78 19.68 -14.76
N SER A 166 14.60 19.39 -16.06
CA SER A 166 14.27 20.43 -17.06
C SER A 166 12.76 20.73 -17.20
N GLY A 167 11.91 19.92 -16.56
CA GLY A 167 10.45 19.94 -16.79
C GLY A 167 10.00 19.18 -18.04
N THR A 168 10.93 18.65 -18.84
CA THR A 168 10.65 17.73 -19.96
C THR A 168 10.96 16.29 -19.56
N ALA A 169 10.43 15.32 -20.32
CA ALA A 169 10.65 13.90 -20.05
C ALA A 169 12.12 13.51 -20.26
N ALA A 170 12.69 12.84 -19.27
CA ALA A 170 14.02 12.26 -19.30
C ALA A 170 13.97 10.81 -18.81
N THR A 171 14.57 9.88 -19.54
CA THR A 171 14.50 8.46 -19.18
C THR A 171 15.84 7.76 -19.26
N LEU A 172 16.18 7.03 -18.21
CA LEU A 172 17.24 6.03 -18.19
C LEU A 172 16.62 4.64 -18.19
N TYR A 173 16.98 3.80 -19.16
CA TYR A 173 16.64 2.38 -19.20
C TYR A 173 17.88 1.54 -18.88
N THR A 174 17.85 0.73 -17.83
CA THR A 174 18.93 -0.23 -17.50
C THR A 174 18.38 -1.40 -16.70
N ALA A 175 18.89 -2.62 -16.84
CA ALA A 175 18.43 -3.72 -16.00
C ALA A 175 18.90 -3.56 -14.55
N GLN A 176 20.19 -3.25 -14.37
CA GLN A 176 20.74 -2.91 -13.07
C GLN A 176 21.53 -1.60 -13.14
N LEU A 177 21.29 -0.76 -12.15
CA LEU A 177 22.15 0.37 -11.80
C LEU A 177 23.00 -0.07 -10.61
N ARG A 178 24.33 0.00 -10.73
CA ARG A 178 25.24 -0.56 -9.72
C ARG A 178 26.22 0.48 -9.21
N ALA A 179 26.41 0.53 -7.90
CA ALA A 179 27.34 1.43 -7.23
C ALA A 179 28.38 0.63 -6.44
N PHE A 180 29.65 0.80 -6.80
CA PHE A 180 30.76 0.07 -6.20
C PHE A 180 31.26 0.74 -4.92
N ALA A 181 31.60 -0.08 -3.91
CA ALA A 181 31.99 0.38 -2.58
C ALA A 181 33.32 1.15 -2.53
N GLU A 182 34.21 0.90 -3.49
CA GLU A 182 35.52 1.57 -3.54
C GLU A 182 35.41 3.06 -3.89
N GLY A 183 34.38 3.44 -4.65
CA GLY A 183 34.14 4.81 -5.11
C GLY A 183 33.06 5.54 -4.33
N THR A 184 32.69 6.73 -4.81
CA THR A 184 31.47 7.42 -4.38
C THR A 184 30.52 7.51 -5.55
N SER A 185 29.24 7.28 -5.30
CA SER A 185 28.19 7.34 -6.32
C SER A 185 27.04 8.17 -5.79
N ASP A 186 26.66 9.21 -6.53
CA ASP A 186 25.54 10.10 -6.24
C ASP A 186 24.49 10.01 -7.35
N ILE A 187 23.32 9.48 -7.00
CA ILE A 187 22.20 9.27 -7.92
C ILE A 187 21.10 10.26 -7.58
N ARG A 188 20.68 11.05 -8.58
CA ARG A 188 19.65 12.08 -8.44
C ARG A 188 18.54 11.87 -9.45
N VAL A 189 17.31 11.75 -8.98
CA VAL A 189 16.13 11.64 -9.85
C VAL A 189 15.23 12.85 -9.62
N MET A 190 15.25 13.74 -10.59
CA MET A 190 14.58 15.03 -10.54
C MET A 190 13.24 14.98 -11.28
N LYS A 191 12.42 16.01 -11.11
CA LYS A 191 11.11 16.14 -11.77
C LYS A 191 11.18 15.86 -13.28
N GLY A 192 10.29 14.99 -13.76
CA GLY A 192 10.24 14.54 -15.15
C GLY A 192 11.28 13.45 -15.51
N GLY A 193 12.17 13.11 -14.58
CA GLY A 193 13.13 12.02 -14.71
C GLY A 193 12.55 10.67 -14.32
N VAL A 194 12.81 9.65 -15.15
CA VAL A 194 12.41 8.26 -14.92
C VAL A 194 13.65 7.37 -15.01
N ILE A 195 13.91 6.58 -13.97
CA ILE A 195 14.85 5.45 -14.04
C ILE A 195 14.03 4.18 -14.10
N GLU A 196 14.06 3.52 -15.26
CA GLU A 196 13.38 2.25 -15.49
C GLU A 196 14.39 1.09 -15.33
N MET A 197 14.21 0.30 -14.28
CA MET A 197 15.18 -0.74 -13.85
C MET A 197 14.57 -1.96 -13.15
N ASP A 198 15.35 -3.04 -13.06
CA ASP A 198 15.02 -4.18 -12.18
C ASP A 198 15.76 -4.08 -10.84
N ALA A 199 16.94 -3.46 -10.79
CA ALA A 199 17.65 -3.31 -9.52
C ALA A 199 18.49 -2.05 -9.45
N LEU A 200 18.45 -1.41 -8.27
CA LEU A 200 19.53 -0.57 -7.79
C LEU A 200 20.36 -1.39 -6.80
N PHE A 201 21.61 -1.66 -7.16
CA PHE A 201 22.51 -2.51 -6.40
C PHE A 201 23.66 -1.69 -5.83
N ALA A 202 23.89 -1.84 -4.53
CA ALA A 202 25.04 -1.30 -3.84
C ALA A 202 25.93 -2.43 -3.30
N ASP A 203 27.23 -2.32 -3.53
CA ASP A 203 28.19 -3.28 -2.98
C ASP A 203 28.33 -3.16 -1.45
N ALA A 204 28.03 -1.98 -0.88
CA ALA A 204 28.13 -1.72 0.55
C ALA A 204 27.12 -0.65 1.02
N LEU A 205 26.70 -0.72 2.28
CA LEU A 205 25.78 0.23 2.93
C LEU A 205 26.33 1.66 3.11
N SER A 206 27.51 1.98 2.58
CA SER A 206 28.08 3.34 2.58
C SER A 206 27.80 4.11 1.28
N VAL A 207 27.35 3.44 0.23
CA VAL A 207 27.08 3.99 -1.11
C VAL A 207 25.86 3.28 -1.72
N PRO A 208 25.19 3.83 -2.73
CA PRO A 208 25.28 5.22 -3.22
C PRO A 208 24.54 6.19 -2.28
N SER A 209 24.81 7.50 -2.42
CA SER A 209 23.82 8.50 -2.03
C SER A 209 22.72 8.54 -3.10
N VAL A 210 21.47 8.49 -2.68
CA VAL A 210 20.32 8.58 -3.57
C VAL A 210 19.44 9.74 -3.12
N SER A 211 19.13 10.66 -4.02
CA SER A 211 18.22 11.78 -3.77
C SER A 211 17.14 11.88 -4.84
N VAL A 212 15.94 12.25 -4.43
CA VAL A 212 14.78 12.37 -5.32
C VAL A 212 14.05 13.67 -5.06
N ALA A 213 13.76 14.40 -6.14
CA ALA A 213 12.96 15.62 -6.11
C ALA A 213 11.96 15.61 -7.27
N GLY A 214 10.86 14.87 -7.11
CA GLY A 214 9.80 14.68 -8.12
C GLY A 214 10.11 13.61 -9.18
N GLY A 215 11.15 12.80 -8.97
CA GLY A 215 11.58 11.74 -9.87
C GLY A 215 10.79 10.43 -9.73
N THR A 216 10.92 9.56 -10.74
CA THR A 216 10.25 8.24 -10.78
C THR A 216 11.24 7.08 -10.90
N PHE A 217 11.06 6.05 -10.07
CA PHE A 217 11.62 4.71 -10.28
C PHE A 217 10.55 3.78 -10.81
N ARG A 218 10.83 3.07 -11.91
CA ARG A 218 9.86 2.22 -12.62
C ARG A 218 10.43 0.82 -12.87
N ASN A 219 9.63 -0.23 -12.70
CA ASN A 219 10.04 -1.57 -13.16
C ASN A 219 10.05 -1.65 -14.69
N ARG A 220 11.04 -2.33 -15.28
CA ARG A 220 11.13 -2.49 -16.74
C ARG A 220 10.00 -3.33 -17.35
N THR A 221 9.65 -4.45 -16.72
CA THR A 221 8.61 -5.35 -17.25
C THR A 221 7.68 -5.85 -16.15
N GLY A 222 6.48 -6.27 -16.55
CA GLY A 222 5.44 -6.80 -15.67
C GLY A 222 5.73 -8.18 -15.07
N GLY A 223 6.89 -8.79 -15.33
CA GLY A 223 7.27 -10.10 -14.78
C GLY A 223 8.57 -10.09 -13.98
N THR A 224 9.21 -8.92 -13.79
CA THR A 224 10.45 -8.81 -13.00
C THR A 224 10.20 -8.23 -11.62
N MET A 225 10.86 -8.81 -10.62
CA MET A 225 11.04 -8.22 -9.29
C MET A 225 12.03 -7.05 -9.36
N GLY A 226 11.56 -5.87 -8.98
CA GLY A 226 12.34 -4.65 -8.79
C GLY A 226 12.89 -4.59 -7.36
N TYR A 227 14.15 -4.22 -7.12
CA TYR A 227 14.63 -4.06 -5.74
C TYR A 227 15.76 -3.05 -5.53
N PHE A 228 15.82 -2.52 -4.31
CA PHE A 228 16.90 -1.66 -3.81
C PHE A 228 17.75 -2.50 -2.86
N PHE A 229 18.88 -2.99 -3.35
CA PHE A 229 19.77 -3.88 -2.59
C PHE A 229 20.91 -3.10 -1.95
N ASN A 230 21.06 -3.22 -0.63
CA ASN A 230 22.07 -2.52 0.17
C ASN A 230 22.09 -0.99 -0.03
N VAL A 231 21.00 -0.42 -0.56
CA VAL A 231 20.89 1.03 -0.70
C VAL A 231 20.72 1.61 0.71
N PRO A 232 21.62 2.51 1.16
CA PRO A 232 21.66 2.92 2.57
C PRO A 232 20.39 3.66 3.00
N GLN A 233 19.95 4.58 2.13
CA GLN A 233 18.77 5.41 2.29
C GLN A 233 18.44 6.09 0.96
N VAL A 234 17.23 6.63 0.83
CA VAL A 234 16.82 7.53 -0.23
C VAL A 234 16.37 8.84 0.39
N ASN A 235 17.03 9.94 0.06
CA ASN A 235 16.68 11.28 0.52
C ASN A 235 15.56 11.86 -0.37
N VAL A 236 14.41 12.14 0.22
CA VAL A 236 13.20 12.63 -0.45
C VAL A 236 13.04 14.12 -0.17
N SER A 237 13.11 14.91 -1.24
CA SER A 237 13.00 16.37 -1.21
C SER A 237 11.68 16.84 -1.86
N THR A 238 11.61 18.08 -2.34
CA THR A 238 10.40 18.68 -2.99
C THR A 238 9.81 17.78 -4.07
N ASP A 239 8.49 17.78 -4.24
CA ASP A 239 7.71 16.94 -5.18
C ASP A 239 7.78 15.41 -4.92
N GLY A 240 8.67 14.94 -4.04
CA GLY A 240 8.64 13.59 -3.49
C GLY A 240 9.27 12.54 -4.40
N VAL A 241 9.03 11.27 -4.09
CA VAL A 241 9.45 10.10 -4.89
C VAL A 241 8.23 9.39 -5.47
N THR A 242 8.31 9.01 -6.74
CA THR A 242 7.31 8.15 -7.38
C THR A 242 7.88 6.76 -7.63
N PHE A 243 7.14 5.73 -7.23
CA PHE A 243 7.38 4.35 -7.64
C PHE A 243 6.26 3.89 -8.55
N ASP A 244 6.64 3.44 -9.74
CA ASP A 244 5.73 3.00 -10.78
C ASP A 244 5.91 1.52 -11.06
N THR A 245 4.93 0.72 -10.63
CA THR A 245 4.98 -0.74 -10.80
C THR A 245 3.92 -1.15 -11.82
N PRO A 246 4.30 -1.53 -13.05
CA PRO A 246 3.37 -2.02 -14.07
C PRO A 246 2.60 -3.26 -13.60
N ALA A 247 1.51 -3.60 -14.27
CA ALA A 247 0.73 -4.79 -13.95
C ALA A 247 1.60 -6.06 -13.88
N GLY A 248 1.47 -6.84 -12.81
CA GLY A 248 2.26 -8.04 -12.53
C GLY A 248 3.65 -7.79 -11.95
N ALA A 249 4.17 -6.55 -11.99
CA ALA A 249 5.45 -6.23 -11.39
C ALA A 249 5.35 -6.04 -9.88
N VAL A 250 6.42 -6.39 -9.19
CA VAL A 250 6.63 -6.10 -7.78
C VAL A 250 7.91 -5.28 -7.65
N MET A 251 7.90 -4.22 -6.85
CA MET A 251 9.11 -3.50 -6.45
C MET A 251 9.26 -3.54 -4.93
N ALA A 252 10.39 -4.00 -4.43
CA ALA A 252 10.66 -4.08 -3.01
C ALA A 252 11.76 -3.09 -2.59
N VAL A 253 11.41 -2.19 -1.68
CA VAL A 253 12.27 -1.09 -1.24
C VAL A 253 12.46 -1.20 0.27
N SER A 254 13.62 -1.72 0.65
CA SER A 254 14.01 -1.83 2.06
C SER A 254 14.92 -0.71 2.53
N ALA A 255 15.40 0.12 1.61
CA ALA A 255 16.07 1.37 1.93
C ALA A 255 15.08 2.34 2.59
N PRO A 256 15.42 2.94 3.74
CA PRO A 256 14.58 3.95 4.35
C PRO A 256 14.47 5.18 3.43
N LEU A 257 13.24 5.66 3.25
CA LEU A 257 12.91 6.89 2.54
C LEU A 257 12.86 8.02 3.58
N LEU A 258 13.90 8.86 3.62
CA LEU A 258 14.06 9.89 4.63
C LEU A 258 13.78 11.27 4.05
N HIS A 259 13.27 12.19 4.88
CA HIS A 259 13.22 13.60 4.49
C HIS A 259 14.65 14.14 4.26
N ASP A 260 14.86 14.76 3.11
CA ASP A 260 16.09 15.52 2.85
C ASP A 260 16.08 16.82 3.65
N ALA A 261 16.85 16.85 4.74
CA ALA A 261 16.96 18.01 5.64
C ALA A 261 17.57 19.27 4.98
N SER A 262 18.10 19.17 3.76
CA SER A 262 18.50 20.33 2.96
C SER A 262 17.33 20.95 2.17
N GLY A 263 16.21 20.23 2.05
CA GLY A 263 14.97 20.68 1.46
C GLY A 263 14.08 21.46 2.44
N PRO A 264 12.91 21.96 1.98
CA PRO A 264 11.95 22.62 2.86
C PRO A 264 11.29 21.62 3.81
N ASP A 265 10.95 22.05 5.02
CA ASP A 265 10.26 21.23 6.05
C ASP A 265 8.95 20.62 5.52
N SER A 266 8.23 21.34 4.64
CA SER A 266 7.11 20.80 3.86
C SER A 266 7.62 20.07 2.61
N GLY A 267 8.47 19.07 2.82
CA GLY A 267 9.10 18.29 1.75
C GLY A 267 8.09 17.45 0.96
N GLY A 268 8.59 16.72 -0.04
CA GLY A 268 7.78 15.82 -0.83
C GLY A 268 7.45 14.51 -0.12
N GLY A 269 6.45 13.81 -0.65
CA GLY A 269 5.97 12.54 -0.11
C GLY A 269 6.33 11.34 -0.98
N LEU A 270 5.50 10.30 -0.88
CA LEU A 270 5.61 9.06 -1.65
C LEU A 270 4.39 8.91 -2.56
N ARG A 271 4.60 8.66 -3.85
CA ARG A 271 3.54 8.28 -4.79
C ARG A 271 3.78 6.86 -5.31
N LYS A 272 2.77 5.99 -5.15
CA LYS A 272 2.72 4.67 -5.74
C LYS A 272 1.72 4.69 -6.90
N ILE A 273 2.22 4.45 -8.11
CA ILE A 273 1.42 4.36 -9.34
C ILE A 273 1.61 2.99 -10.00
N GLY A 274 0.86 2.74 -11.08
CA GLY A 274 0.87 1.47 -11.79
C GLY A 274 0.15 0.35 -11.03
N ALA A 275 -0.35 -0.65 -11.76
CA ALA A 275 -1.24 -1.68 -11.21
C ALA A 275 -0.54 -2.80 -10.40
N GLY A 276 0.81 -2.82 -10.36
CA GLY A 276 1.58 -3.82 -9.61
C GLY A 276 1.71 -3.50 -8.12
N THR A 277 2.66 -4.17 -7.46
CA THR A 277 2.87 -4.08 -6.00
C THR A 277 4.15 -3.31 -5.67
N LEU A 278 4.09 -2.40 -4.70
CA LEU A 278 5.26 -1.83 -4.02
C LEU A 278 5.31 -2.38 -2.61
N ILE A 279 6.45 -2.95 -2.21
CA ILE A 279 6.71 -3.42 -0.85
C ILE A 279 7.65 -2.42 -0.18
N LEU A 280 7.23 -1.86 0.96
CA LEU A 280 8.08 -1.05 1.83
C LEU A 280 8.40 -1.82 3.11
N SER A 281 9.68 -1.87 3.45
CA SER A 281 10.14 -2.51 4.68
C SER A 281 11.15 -1.70 5.49
N GLY A 282 11.62 -0.57 4.95
CA GLY A 282 12.42 0.40 5.67
C GLY A 282 11.58 1.34 6.54
N THR A 283 12.20 1.87 7.59
CA THR A 283 11.60 2.94 8.42
C THR A 283 11.62 4.26 7.66
N ASN A 284 10.45 4.85 7.41
CA ASN A 284 10.31 6.01 6.52
C ASN A 284 9.97 7.29 7.28
N SER A 285 10.54 8.42 6.85
CA SER A 285 10.36 9.74 7.48
C SER A 285 10.30 10.91 6.49
N TYR A 286 9.96 10.66 5.22
CA TYR A 286 9.65 11.73 4.27
C TYR A 286 8.50 12.61 4.78
N ALA A 287 8.53 13.90 4.42
CA ALA A 287 7.66 14.90 5.04
C ALA A 287 6.26 15.02 4.41
N GLY A 288 6.13 14.72 3.11
CA GLY A 288 4.86 14.83 2.39
C GLY A 288 3.95 13.60 2.52
N ALA A 289 2.75 13.70 1.95
CA ALA A 289 1.75 12.63 1.99
C ALA A 289 2.19 11.35 1.24
N THR A 290 1.68 10.20 1.68
CA THR A 290 1.72 8.95 0.92
C THR A 290 0.47 8.87 0.04
N SER A 291 0.63 8.66 -1.27
CA SER A 291 -0.48 8.45 -2.20
C SER A 291 -0.34 7.12 -2.93
N VAL A 292 -1.36 6.28 -2.85
CA VAL A 292 -1.46 5.02 -3.61
C VAL A 292 -2.54 5.20 -4.67
N GLU A 293 -2.11 5.46 -5.90
CA GLU A 293 -2.99 5.83 -7.00
C GLU A 293 -3.48 4.62 -7.80
N ALA A 294 -2.71 3.53 -7.80
CA ALA A 294 -3.05 2.25 -8.41
C ALA A 294 -2.23 1.10 -7.80
N GLY A 295 -2.76 -0.13 -7.95
CA GLY A 295 -2.12 -1.35 -7.48
C GLY A 295 -2.08 -1.45 -5.95
N ALA A 296 -1.10 -2.19 -5.43
CA ALA A 296 -0.95 -2.44 -4.00
C ALA A 296 0.30 -1.79 -3.42
N LEU A 297 0.18 -1.23 -2.22
CA LEU A 297 1.30 -0.93 -1.32
C LEU A 297 1.27 -1.94 -0.17
N VAL A 298 2.35 -2.67 0.05
CA VAL A 298 2.49 -3.65 1.14
C VAL A 298 3.49 -3.10 2.16
N LEU A 299 3.06 -2.99 3.41
CA LEU A 299 3.88 -2.56 4.54
C LEU A 299 4.49 -3.78 5.23
N ALA A 300 5.54 -4.36 4.63
CA ALA A 300 6.17 -5.58 5.13
C ALA A 300 7.22 -5.26 6.21
N PRO A 301 6.92 -5.45 7.51
CA PRO A 301 7.87 -5.06 8.56
C PRO A 301 9.07 -5.98 8.52
N ARG A 302 10.26 -5.40 8.65
CA ARG A 302 11.41 -6.14 9.17
C ARG A 302 11.07 -6.45 10.61
N LEU A 303 10.50 -7.64 10.85
CA LEU A 303 9.97 -8.06 12.15
C LEU A 303 10.90 -7.67 13.32
N LEU A 304 12.21 -7.77 13.10
CA LEU A 304 13.26 -7.14 13.90
C LEU A 304 14.43 -6.66 13.04
N ASP A 305 15.28 -5.79 13.61
CA ASP A 305 16.54 -5.37 13.00
C ASP A 305 17.49 -6.56 12.75
N GLY A 306 18.25 -6.47 11.67
CA GLY A 306 19.18 -7.53 11.24
C GLY A 306 18.52 -8.63 10.41
N LEU A 307 17.22 -8.53 10.09
CA LEU A 307 16.56 -9.45 9.16
C LEU A 307 17.25 -9.39 7.80
N VAL A 308 17.72 -10.54 7.33
CA VAL A 308 18.45 -10.72 6.07
C VAL A 308 17.48 -11.06 4.94
N TYR A 309 16.61 -12.05 5.16
CA TYR A 309 15.51 -12.39 4.27
C TYR A 309 14.41 -13.13 5.03
N ARG A 310 13.22 -13.08 4.44
CA ARG A 310 12.01 -13.77 4.89
C ARG A 310 11.38 -14.46 3.69
N LEU A 311 11.27 -15.79 3.77
CA LEU A 311 10.64 -16.62 2.76
C LEU A 311 9.33 -17.14 3.30
N ASP A 312 8.22 -16.77 2.69
CA ASP A 312 6.87 -17.05 3.15
C ASP A 312 6.10 -17.82 2.07
N ALA A 313 5.64 -19.03 2.37
CA ALA A 313 4.88 -19.86 1.42
C ALA A 313 3.39 -19.90 1.75
N SER A 314 2.88 -18.91 2.49
CA SER A 314 1.46 -18.82 2.80
C SER A 314 0.63 -18.54 1.56
N ALA A 315 -0.64 -18.92 1.60
CA ALA A 315 -1.60 -18.62 0.54
C ALA A 315 -1.74 -17.11 0.26
N ASP A 316 -1.44 -16.27 1.27
CA ASP A 316 -1.47 -14.81 1.18
C ASP A 316 -0.18 -14.21 0.59
N ALA A 317 0.88 -15.02 0.42
CA ALA A 317 2.18 -14.61 -0.11
C ALA A 317 2.53 -15.37 -1.42
N LEU A 318 1.51 -15.81 -2.16
CA LEU A 318 1.68 -16.58 -3.41
C LEU A 318 2.43 -15.80 -4.51
N ASP A 319 2.38 -14.47 -4.48
CA ASP A 319 3.11 -13.58 -5.39
C ASP A 319 4.63 -13.65 -5.22
N THR A 320 5.11 -14.21 -4.10
CA THR A 320 6.54 -14.47 -3.86
C THR A 320 7.02 -15.75 -4.55
N LEU A 321 6.10 -16.61 -5.01
CA LEU A 321 6.40 -17.90 -5.65
C LEU A 321 6.26 -17.81 -7.17
N ALA A 322 7.31 -18.19 -7.89
CA ALA A 322 7.20 -18.46 -9.32
C ALA A 322 6.78 -19.93 -9.51
N LEU A 323 5.51 -20.17 -9.85
CA LEU A 323 4.95 -21.50 -10.04
C LEU A 323 4.87 -21.87 -11.52
N ASP A 324 5.14 -23.14 -11.86
CA ASP A 324 4.77 -23.72 -13.15
C ASP A 324 3.31 -24.23 -13.16
N ALA A 325 2.86 -24.75 -14.31
CA ALA A 325 1.50 -25.27 -14.46
C ALA A 325 1.16 -26.47 -13.55
N SER A 326 2.15 -27.12 -12.95
CA SER A 326 1.99 -28.24 -12.01
C SER A 326 2.20 -27.83 -10.55
N SER A 327 2.23 -26.53 -10.26
CA SER A 327 2.54 -25.97 -8.92
C SER A 327 3.97 -26.26 -8.44
N ASN A 328 4.89 -26.61 -9.34
CA ASN A 328 6.30 -26.68 -8.98
C ASN A 328 6.84 -25.27 -8.76
N VAL A 329 7.57 -25.08 -7.68
CA VAL A 329 8.19 -23.80 -7.31
C VAL A 329 9.52 -23.66 -8.02
N LEU A 330 9.55 -22.80 -9.04
CA LEU A 330 10.76 -22.45 -9.80
C LEU A 330 11.61 -21.41 -9.06
N ALA A 331 10.96 -20.53 -8.31
CA ALA A 331 11.60 -19.54 -7.46
C ALA A 331 10.77 -19.25 -6.20
N TRP A 332 11.44 -19.02 -5.07
CA TRP A 332 10.87 -18.49 -3.84
C TRP A 332 11.57 -17.21 -3.46
N THR A 333 10.85 -16.09 -3.57
CA THR A 333 11.39 -14.75 -3.40
C THR A 333 11.21 -14.26 -1.97
N ASP A 334 12.17 -13.48 -1.49
CA ASP A 334 12.11 -12.79 -0.21
C ASP A 334 10.99 -11.74 -0.18
N CYS A 335 10.13 -11.80 0.84
CA CYS A 335 9.07 -10.84 1.08
C CYS A 335 9.46 -9.71 2.05
N SER A 336 10.69 -9.70 2.58
CA SER A 336 11.20 -8.59 3.41
C SER A 336 11.76 -7.42 2.59
N GLY A 337 11.84 -7.56 1.27
CA GLY A 337 12.36 -6.54 0.37
C GLY A 337 13.88 -6.36 0.37
N ALA A 338 14.62 -7.33 0.93
CA ALA A 338 16.05 -7.45 0.76
C ALA A 338 16.43 -8.05 -0.62
N GLY A 339 15.47 -8.60 -1.37
CA GLY A 339 15.67 -8.97 -2.78
C GLY A 339 16.41 -10.29 -2.99
N PHE A 340 16.41 -11.19 -2.00
CA PHE A 340 16.87 -12.56 -2.17
C PHE A 340 15.88 -13.37 -3.00
N VAL A 341 16.38 -14.21 -3.91
CA VAL A 341 15.56 -15.13 -4.69
C VAL A 341 16.19 -16.51 -4.65
N PHE A 342 15.43 -17.51 -4.20
CA PHE A 342 15.87 -18.89 -4.13
C PHE A 342 15.32 -19.63 -5.34
N THR A 343 16.20 -20.00 -6.27
CA THR A 343 15.82 -20.64 -7.54
C THR A 343 16.28 -22.09 -7.61
N THR A 344 15.64 -22.85 -8.48
CA THR A 344 16.13 -24.17 -8.89
C THR A 344 16.86 -24.08 -10.25
N ASN A 345 17.97 -24.80 -10.38
CA ASN A 345 18.64 -25.01 -11.67
C ASN A 345 18.25 -26.33 -12.35
N LYS A 346 17.28 -27.05 -11.77
CA LYS A 346 16.79 -28.35 -12.25
C LYS A 346 15.27 -28.31 -12.25
N THR A 347 14.68 -28.04 -13.41
CA THR A 347 13.22 -27.94 -13.59
C THR A 347 12.46 -29.21 -13.17
N GLU A 348 13.14 -30.36 -13.11
CA GLU A 348 12.58 -31.64 -12.65
C GLU A 348 12.72 -31.88 -11.13
N MET A 349 13.40 -30.99 -10.38
CA MET A 349 13.72 -31.17 -8.94
C MET A 349 13.33 -29.93 -8.12
N CYS A 350 12.04 -29.58 -8.18
CA CYS A 350 11.47 -28.41 -7.52
C CYS A 350 10.55 -28.85 -6.37
N PRO A 351 10.51 -28.11 -5.25
CA PRO A 351 9.45 -28.32 -4.27
C PRO A 351 8.10 -27.93 -4.88
N VAL A 352 7.01 -28.47 -4.33
CA VAL A 352 5.65 -28.26 -4.84
C VAL A 352 4.86 -27.42 -3.85
N TYR A 353 4.18 -26.38 -4.32
CA TYR A 353 3.24 -25.63 -3.49
C TYR A 353 1.96 -26.46 -3.26
N GLU A 354 1.52 -26.56 -2.00
CA GLU A 354 0.31 -27.29 -1.62
C GLU A 354 -0.54 -26.45 -0.65
N PRO A 355 -1.74 -25.99 -1.06
CA PRO A 355 -2.58 -25.10 -0.25
C PRO A 355 -3.11 -25.77 1.02
N ALA A 356 -3.27 -27.10 1.03
CA ALA A 356 -3.80 -27.84 2.18
C ALA A 356 -2.80 -27.96 3.35
N LEU A 357 -1.52 -27.64 3.15
CA LEU A 357 -0.50 -27.72 4.19
C LEU A 357 -0.75 -26.69 5.32
N PHE A 358 -0.17 -26.98 6.49
CA PHE A 358 -0.21 -26.10 7.68
C PHE A 358 -1.61 -25.62 8.07
N GLY A 359 -2.60 -26.53 8.04
CA GLY A 359 -3.98 -26.21 8.38
C GLY A 359 -4.71 -25.39 7.32
N GLY A 360 -4.35 -25.57 6.04
CA GLY A 360 -4.94 -24.82 4.92
C GLY A 360 -4.31 -23.45 4.67
N ARG A 361 -3.17 -23.16 5.31
CA ARG A 361 -2.45 -21.87 5.19
C ARG A 361 -1.47 -21.83 4.02
N GLY A 362 -1.31 -22.93 3.28
CA GLY A 362 -0.32 -23.07 2.22
C GLY A 362 1.05 -23.49 2.74
N GLY A 363 1.90 -24.01 1.85
CA GLY A 363 3.26 -24.41 2.18
C GLY A 363 3.96 -25.13 1.04
N LEU A 364 5.26 -25.33 1.15
CA LEU A 364 6.07 -26.04 0.17
C LEU A 364 6.36 -27.46 0.64
N ARG A 365 5.95 -28.43 -0.18
CA ARG A 365 6.35 -29.82 -0.02
C ARG A 365 7.73 -30.03 -0.62
N PHE A 366 8.70 -30.32 0.24
CA PHE A 366 10.02 -30.81 -0.17
C PHE A 366 9.95 -32.34 -0.35
N SER A 367 11.01 -33.09 -0.05
CA SER A 367 11.06 -34.52 -0.32
C SER A 367 10.10 -35.31 0.62
N ARG A 368 9.40 -36.31 0.10
CA ARG A 368 8.71 -37.35 0.91
C ARG A 368 9.19 -38.77 0.58
N ASP A 369 10.11 -38.90 -0.37
CA ASP A 369 10.72 -40.11 -0.89
C ASP A 369 12.21 -39.84 -1.19
N ASN A 370 12.86 -40.57 -2.11
CA ASN A 370 14.28 -40.37 -2.46
C ASN A 370 14.55 -39.22 -3.47
N THR A 371 13.56 -38.36 -3.73
CA THR A 371 13.74 -37.11 -4.49
C THR A 371 14.52 -36.08 -3.67
N CYS A 372 15.19 -35.14 -4.32
CA CYS A 372 16.04 -34.14 -3.66
C CYS A 372 15.67 -32.74 -4.14
N TYR A 373 14.55 -32.21 -3.67
CA TYR A 373 14.14 -30.86 -4.04
C TYR A 373 15.06 -29.82 -3.41
N ARG A 374 15.42 -28.79 -4.18
CA ARG A 374 16.40 -27.78 -3.80
C ARG A 374 16.00 -26.42 -4.33
N LEU A 375 16.17 -25.40 -3.51
CA LEU A 375 16.21 -24.01 -3.94
C LEU A 375 17.46 -23.34 -3.37
N ALA A 376 18.20 -22.58 -4.18
CA ALA A 376 19.43 -21.90 -3.77
C ALA A 376 19.39 -20.41 -4.15
N THR A 377 19.94 -19.57 -3.27
CA THR A 377 20.16 -18.15 -3.60
C THR A 377 21.35 -18.00 -4.54
N ASP A 378 21.36 -16.93 -5.32
CA ASP A 378 22.45 -16.54 -6.22
C ASP A 378 23.63 -15.88 -5.48
N ARG A 379 23.41 -15.42 -4.25
CA ARG A 379 24.38 -14.60 -3.50
C ARG A 379 24.56 -15.04 -2.06
N ALA A 380 25.70 -14.63 -1.49
CA ALA A 380 26.03 -14.91 -0.09
C ALA A 380 25.37 -13.91 0.87
N ALA A 381 25.03 -14.37 2.07
CA ALA A 381 24.58 -13.51 3.16
C ALA A 381 25.19 -13.92 4.49
N LYS A 382 25.42 -12.93 5.35
CA LYS A 382 25.87 -13.13 6.73
C LYS A 382 24.66 -13.46 7.60
N ILE A 383 24.65 -14.61 8.27
CA ILE A 383 23.52 -15.16 9.00
C ILE A 383 24.01 -15.79 10.31
N GLN A 384 23.34 -15.49 11.43
CA GLN A 384 23.64 -16.07 12.73
C GLN A 384 22.40 -16.71 13.39
N THR A 385 21.20 -16.22 13.12
CA THR A 385 19.95 -16.79 13.66
C THR A 385 19.02 -17.16 12.50
N VAL A 386 18.42 -18.35 12.57
CA VAL A 386 17.48 -18.89 11.59
C VAL A 386 16.22 -19.36 12.30
N PHE A 387 15.06 -18.93 11.81
CA PHE A 387 13.76 -19.48 12.17
C PHE A 387 13.20 -20.24 10.97
N ALA A 388 12.55 -21.37 11.23
CA ALA A 388 11.84 -22.11 10.20
C ALA A 388 10.55 -22.72 10.75
N VAL A 389 9.46 -22.64 10.00
CA VAL A 389 8.22 -23.36 10.28
C VAL A 389 8.18 -24.57 9.38
N ILE A 390 8.24 -25.76 10.00
CA ILE A 390 8.42 -27.01 9.25
C ILE A 390 7.54 -28.13 9.79
N THR A 391 7.21 -29.08 8.91
CA THR A 391 6.56 -30.35 9.24
C THR A 391 7.47 -31.49 8.75
N PRO A 392 8.37 -32.02 9.60
CA PRO A 392 9.27 -33.10 9.18
C PRO A 392 8.50 -34.40 8.89
N ALA A 393 8.86 -35.06 7.79
CA ALA A 393 8.41 -36.41 7.49
C ALA A 393 9.30 -37.46 8.18
N ALA A 394 8.85 -38.72 8.18
CA ALA A 394 9.65 -39.83 8.67
C ALA A 394 10.88 -40.06 7.76
N GLY A 395 11.93 -40.66 8.33
CA GLY A 395 13.11 -41.09 7.58
C GLY A 395 14.19 -40.02 7.35
N ASN A 396 14.12 -38.88 8.04
CA ASN A 396 15.26 -37.96 8.12
C ASN A 396 16.40 -38.63 8.90
N ASP A 397 17.57 -38.75 8.28
CA ASP A 397 18.82 -39.25 8.90
C ASP A 397 19.95 -38.32 8.49
N ILE A 398 20.28 -37.37 9.38
CA ILE A 398 21.19 -36.23 9.11
C ILE A 398 20.84 -35.45 7.83
N ASP A 399 19.57 -35.45 7.45
CA ASP A 399 19.05 -34.79 6.25
C ASP A 399 19.00 -33.27 6.45
N GLY A 400 19.43 -32.54 5.42
CA GLY A 400 19.66 -31.10 5.49
C GLY A 400 18.45 -30.27 5.12
N LEU A 401 18.03 -29.33 5.98
CA LEU A 401 16.92 -28.40 5.76
C LEU A 401 17.35 -27.11 5.07
N TRP A 402 18.43 -26.52 5.58
CA TRP A 402 18.89 -25.19 5.22
C TRP A 402 20.38 -25.14 5.49
N GLY A 403 21.19 -24.65 4.55
CA GLY A 403 22.64 -24.71 4.71
C GLY A 403 23.44 -24.09 3.58
N ARG A 404 24.76 -24.22 3.67
CA ARG A 404 25.70 -23.73 2.65
C ARG A 404 25.51 -24.54 1.36
N SER A 405 25.20 -23.81 0.29
CA SER A 405 25.02 -24.36 -1.06
C SER A 405 26.26 -25.17 -1.48
N GLU A 406 26.02 -26.40 -1.93
CA GLU A 406 27.03 -27.35 -2.44
C GLU A 406 28.04 -27.88 -1.40
N GLN A 407 27.80 -27.64 -0.12
CA GLN A 407 28.64 -28.19 0.95
C GLN A 407 27.79 -28.84 2.04
N ASP A 408 28.36 -29.82 2.75
CA ASP A 408 27.69 -30.49 3.86
C ASP A 408 27.75 -29.65 5.15
N TYR A 409 27.18 -28.43 5.15
CA TYR A 409 27.12 -27.54 6.32
C TYR A 409 25.73 -26.92 6.45
N GLY A 410 25.02 -27.12 7.56
CA GLY A 410 23.67 -26.57 7.71
C GLY A 410 22.90 -27.03 8.94
N ILE A 411 21.60 -26.77 8.92
CA ILE A 411 20.62 -27.30 9.88
C ILE A 411 20.24 -28.71 9.40
N ARG A 412 20.55 -29.72 10.21
CA ARG A 412 20.32 -31.13 9.90
C ARG A 412 19.29 -31.74 10.83
N LEU A 413 18.46 -32.63 10.30
CA LEU A 413 17.42 -33.33 11.03
C LEU A 413 17.76 -34.82 11.17
N GLN A 414 17.59 -35.31 12.39
CA GLN A 414 17.48 -36.71 12.76
C GLN A 414 16.00 -37.14 12.69
N THR A 415 15.72 -38.40 13.03
CA THR A 415 14.37 -38.97 13.02
C THR A 415 13.33 -38.14 13.80
N THR A 416 13.72 -37.60 14.97
CA THR A 416 12.82 -36.86 15.88
C THR A 416 13.47 -35.65 16.53
N ALA A 417 14.65 -35.24 16.07
CA ALA A 417 15.40 -34.15 16.66
C ALA A 417 16.20 -33.35 15.62
N VAL A 418 16.44 -32.07 15.90
CA VAL A 418 17.39 -31.24 15.14
C VAL A 418 18.79 -31.48 15.68
N GLN A 419 19.76 -31.70 14.78
CA GLN A 419 21.16 -31.91 15.15
C GLN A 419 21.81 -30.58 15.54
N TYR A 420 22.26 -30.45 16.80
CA TYR A 420 22.96 -29.22 17.25
C TYR A 420 24.10 -29.47 18.25
N THR A 421 24.17 -30.63 18.91
CA THR A 421 25.40 -31.11 19.58
C THR A 421 26.15 -32.13 18.71
N GLY A 422 26.16 -31.90 17.39
CA GLY A 422 26.82 -32.77 16.42
C GLY A 422 28.27 -32.41 16.19
N ASN A 423 28.64 -32.21 14.93
CA ASN A 423 30.02 -31.88 14.54
C ASN A 423 30.08 -30.47 13.91
N ALA A 424 31.25 -30.08 13.43
CA ALA A 424 31.46 -28.74 12.85
C ALA A 424 30.64 -28.46 11.57
N ASN A 425 29.89 -29.44 11.06
CA ASN A 425 28.99 -29.28 9.92
C ASN A 425 27.59 -28.80 10.34
N ASP A 426 27.25 -28.78 11.63
CA ASP A 426 25.95 -28.29 12.11
C ASP A 426 25.97 -26.77 12.31
N PHE A 427 24.98 -26.07 11.77
CA PHE A 427 24.87 -24.60 11.89
C PHE A 427 24.89 -24.13 13.36
N ALA A 428 24.21 -24.86 14.24
CA ALA A 428 24.13 -24.57 15.67
C ALA A 428 25.09 -25.42 16.54
N ALA A 429 26.16 -26.01 15.96
CA ALA A 429 27.11 -26.90 16.66
C ALA A 429 27.67 -26.31 17.98
N SER A 430 27.84 -24.99 18.02
CA SER A 430 28.35 -24.23 19.17
C SER A 430 27.36 -23.19 19.69
N GLY A 431 26.08 -23.32 19.32
CA GLY A 431 25.03 -22.39 19.68
C GLY A 431 23.82 -23.10 20.27
N GLU A 432 22.62 -22.70 19.85
CA GLU A 432 21.37 -23.08 20.52
C GLU A 432 20.29 -23.46 19.53
N VAL A 433 19.39 -24.34 19.96
CA VAL A 433 18.17 -24.71 19.24
C VAL A 433 16.97 -24.64 20.17
N TYR A 434 15.87 -24.14 19.63
CA TYR A 434 14.57 -24.09 20.30
C TYR A 434 13.50 -24.70 19.39
N THR A 435 12.52 -25.38 19.99
CA THR A 435 11.31 -25.85 19.31
C THR A 435 10.08 -25.27 20.00
N ASN A 436 9.20 -24.61 19.22
CA ASN A 436 8.03 -23.88 19.73
C ASN A 436 8.36 -22.94 20.90
N GLY A 437 9.52 -22.28 20.82
CA GLY A 437 10.04 -21.33 21.80
C GLY A 437 10.57 -21.93 23.10
N ALA A 438 10.51 -23.25 23.27
CA ALA A 438 11.17 -23.96 24.35
C ALA A 438 12.60 -24.35 23.95
N PHE A 439 13.55 -24.20 24.86
CA PHE A 439 14.92 -24.67 24.64
C PHE A 439 14.93 -26.18 24.47
N GLY A 440 15.48 -26.67 23.36
CA GLY A 440 15.45 -28.08 23.01
C GLY A 440 15.38 -28.28 21.50
N ASN A 441 15.63 -29.51 21.07
CA ASN A 441 15.73 -29.88 19.66
C ASN A 441 14.72 -30.93 19.21
N GLY A 442 13.84 -31.40 20.10
CA GLY A 442 12.86 -32.45 19.81
C GLY A 442 11.64 -31.94 19.06
N PHE A 443 11.12 -32.77 18.15
CA PHE A 443 9.86 -32.55 17.45
C PHE A 443 9.09 -33.86 17.26
N THR A 444 7.82 -33.76 16.86
CA THR A 444 6.99 -34.92 16.49
C THR A 444 6.83 -34.98 14.97
N VAL A 445 7.15 -36.14 14.39
CA VAL A 445 7.03 -36.37 12.94
C VAL A 445 5.59 -36.13 12.48
N GLY A 446 5.42 -35.40 11.38
CA GLY A 446 4.13 -35.08 10.79
C GLY A 446 3.36 -33.96 11.50
N GLN A 447 3.91 -33.35 12.55
CA GLN A 447 3.33 -32.18 13.22
C GLN A 447 4.13 -30.91 12.88
N PRO A 448 3.47 -29.80 12.53
CA PRO A 448 4.15 -28.53 12.28
C PRO A 448 4.69 -27.95 13.59
N PHE A 449 5.88 -27.35 13.54
CA PHE A 449 6.46 -26.62 14.67
C PHE A 449 7.36 -25.48 14.20
N VAL A 450 7.65 -24.54 15.11
CA VAL A 450 8.62 -23.47 14.89
C VAL A 450 9.99 -23.92 15.40
N LEU A 451 10.96 -23.99 14.49
CA LEU A 451 12.37 -24.21 14.78
C LEU A 451 13.10 -22.86 14.88
N THR A 452 13.88 -22.68 15.93
CA THR A 452 14.90 -21.63 16.02
C THR A 452 16.27 -22.28 16.12
N ALA A 453 17.22 -21.89 15.26
CA ALA A 453 18.62 -22.30 15.32
C ALA A 453 19.51 -21.06 15.38
N ILE A 454 20.45 -21.02 16.33
CA ILE A 454 21.37 -19.91 16.53
C ILE A 454 22.80 -20.44 16.48
N ALA A 455 23.62 -19.89 15.60
CA ALA A 455 25.04 -20.22 15.52
C ALA A 455 25.86 -19.45 16.58
N GLY A 456 26.91 -20.08 17.09
CA GLY A 456 27.84 -19.43 18.03
C GLY A 456 28.58 -18.23 17.42
N SER A 457 28.66 -18.14 16.08
CA SER A 457 29.19 -16.98 15.34
C SER A 457 28.49 -16.84 13.98
N PRO A 458 28.40 -15.62 13.41
CA PRO A 458 27.81 -15.41 12.09
C PRO A 458 28.52 -16.19 10.99
N GLN A 459 27.74 -16.77 10.08
CA GLN A 459 28.19 -17.53 8.92
C GLN A 459 27.90 -16.73 7.64
N THR A 460 28.83 -16.66 6.70
CA THR A 460 28.62 -15.98 5.40
C THR A 460 28.53 -17.00 4.29
N TRP A 461 27.31 -17.33 3.86
CA TRP A 461 27.07 -18.43 2.92
C TRP A 461 26.18 -18.00 1.76
N VAL A 462 26.47 -18.55 0.57
CA VAL A 462 25.42 -18.80 -0.42
C VAL A 462 24.58 -19.95 0.14
N THR A 463 23.30 -19.70 0.36
CA THR A 463 22.41 -20.64 1.06
C THR A 463 21.59 -21.47 0.09
N ALA A 464 21.29 -22.71 0.46
CA ALA A 464 20.30 -23.55 -0.18
C ALA A 464 19.34 -24.17 0.85
N ILE A 465 18.13 -24.47 0.40
CA ILE A 465 17.00 -25.01 1.17
C ILE A 465 16.62 -26.35 0.57
N GLY A 466 16.27 -27.33 1.41
CA GLY A 466 16.10 -28.72 0.98
C GLY A 466 17.47 -29.36 0.81
N ASP A 467 17.74 -29.97 -0.36
CA ASP A 467 19.05 -30.57 -0.67
C ASP A 467 20.18 -29.53 -0.83
N TYR A 468 20.61 -28.93 0.28
CA TYR A 468 21.62 -27.88 0.28
C TYR A 468 22.98 -28.40 -0.20
N TRP A 469 23.29 -29.68 0.04
CA TRP A 469 24.56 -30.28 -0.36
C TRP A 469 24.61 -30.59 -1.87
N GLY A 470 23.49 -31.01 -2.48
CA GLY A 470 23.42 -31.22 -3.94
C GLY A 470 24.26 -32.38 -4.45
N ASN A 471 24.72 -33.25 -3.55
CA ASN A 471 25.58 -34.37 -3.88
C ASN A 471 24.74 -35.55 -4.36
N LEU A 472 24.92 -35.95 -5.63
CA LEU A 472 24.13 -37.02 -6.23
C LEU A 472 24.44 -38.42 -5.65
N THR A 473 25.60 -38.58 -4.99
CA THR A 473 26.07 -39.84 -4.41
C THR A 473 25.69 -39.98 -2.94
N HIS A 474 25.77 -38.90 -2.17
CA HIS A 474 25.42 -38.86 -0.74
C HIS A 474 24.28 -37.86 -0.54
N ARG A 475 23.07 -38.31 -0.82
CA ARG A 475 21.86 -37.47 -0.73
C ARG A 475 21.47 -37.28 0.72
N ARG A 476 21.37 -36.02 1.16
CA ARG A 476 20.89 -35.61 2.48
C ARG A 476 19.80 -34.56 2.34
N ALA A 477 18.76 -34.88 1.58
CA ALA A 477 17.71 -33.93 1.27
C ALA A 477 16.68 -33.93 2.39
N TYR A 478 16.33 -32.74 2.92
CA TYR A 478 15.26 -32.63 3.91
C TYR A 478 13.97 -33.29 3.44
N ARG A 479 13.43 -34.14 4.32
CA ARG A 479 12.15 -34.80 4.12
C ARG A 479 11.09 -34.11 4.96
N GLY A 480 10.16 -33.43 4.31
CA GLY A 480 9.09 -32.72 5.00
C GLY A 480 8.53 -31.56 4.20
N ASP A 481 7.73 -30.76 4.89
CA ASP A 481 7.11 -29.56 4.33
C ASP A 481 7.63 -28.30 5.06
N ILE A 482 7.77 -27.19 4.35
CA ILE A 482 8.27 -25.90 4.86
C ILE A 482 7.21 -24.83 4.62
N ALA A 483 6.89 -24.06 5.66
CA ALA A 483 5.92 -22.95 5.61
C ALA A 483 6.61 -21.59 5.48
N GLU A 484 7.60 -21.32 6.34
CA GLU A 484 8.25 -20.01 6.39
C GLU A 484 9.69 -20.13 6.92
N ILE A 485 10.61 -19.31 6.41
CA ILE A 485 11.99 -19.20 6.89
C ILE A 485 12.35 -17.72 7.10
N LEU A 486 12.94 -17.38 8.24
CA LEU A 486 13.50 -16.06 8.53
C LEU A 486 14.94 -16.18 8.96
N THR A 487 15.80 -15.28 8.48
CA THR A 487 17.21 -15.28 8.88
C THR A 487 17.68 -13.91 9.31
N TYR A 488 18.54 -13.87 10.31
CA TYR A 488 19.10 -12.64 10.87
C TYR A 488 20.63 -12.70 10.85
N ASP A 489 21.28 -11.56 10.58
CA ASP A 489 22.75 -11.43 10.45
C ASP A 489 23.49 -11.41 11.80
N ARG A 490 22.70 -11.36 12.87
CA ARG A 490 23.12 -11.25 14.27
C ARG A 490 22.38 -12.27 15.14
N ARG A 491 22.96 -12.53 16.31
CA ARG A 491 22.26 -13.21 17.39
C ARG A 491 21.14 -12.32 17.92
N LEU A 492 19.92 -12.84 17.92
CA LEU A 492 18.80 -12.22 18.62
C LEU A 492 18.88 -12.53 20.11
N ASP A 493 18.49 -11.57 20.95
CA ASP A 493 18.34 -11.81 22.38
C ASP A 493 17.06 -12.63 22.68
N ASP A 494 16.85 -13.02 23.94
CA ASP A 494 15.71 -13.84 24.32
C ASP A 494 14.35 -13.17 24.14
N ARG A 495 14.27 -11.84 24.22
CA ARG A 495 13.02 -11.10 24.02
C ARG A 495 12.69 -11.07 22.53
N GLU A 496 13.66 -10.63 21.74
CA GLU A 496 13.61 -10.57 20.28
C GLU A 496 13.26 -11.94 19.67
N ARG A 497 13.98 -13.00 20.08
CA ARG A 497 13.71 -14.37 19.62
C ARG A 497 12.27 -14.79 19.91
N ARG A 498 11.79 -14.58 21.14
CA ARG A 498 10.43 -14.96 21.55
C ARG A 498 9.35 -14.20 20.78
N GLU A 499 9.61 -12.96 20.39
CA GLU A 499 8.70 -12.17 19.56
C GLU A 499 8.50 -12.82 18.17
N ILE A 500 9.59 -13.23 17.52
CA ILE A 500 9.54 -13.94 16.24
C ILE A 500 8.90 -15.32 16.37
N GLU A 501 9.21 -16.07 17.43
CA GLU A 501 8.59 -17.38 17.66
C GLU A 501 7.08 -17.24 17.87
N ARG A 502 6.64 -16.27 18.68
CA ARG A 502 5.22 -16.01 18.88
C ARG A 502 4.52 -15.60 17.59
N TYR A 503 5.16 -14.76 16.78
CA TYR A 503 4.68 -14.40 15.45
C TYR A 503 4.43 -15.66 14.60
N LEU A 504 5.44 -16.52 14.46
CA LEU A 504 5.35 -17.74 13.66
C LEU A 504 4.36 -18.76 14.23
N MET A 505 4.31 -18.92 15.56
CA MET A 505 3.37 -19.83 16.22
C MET A 505 1.93 -19.36 16.04
N ALA A 506 1.65 -18.06 16.19
CA ALA A 506 0.33 -17.52 15.88
C ALA A 506 -0.01 -17.73 14.40
N LYS A 507 0.94 -17.38 13.53
CA LYS A 507 0.74 -17.41 12.07
C LYS A 507 0.59 -18.79 11.48
N TRP A 508 1.21 -19.83 12.04
CA TRP A 508 1.20 -21.16 11.42
C TRP A 508 0.59 -22.26 12.26
N LEU A 509 0.64 -22.12 13.58
CA LEU A 509 0.14 -23.15 14.49
C LEU A 509 -1.19 -22.75 15.14
N GLY A 510 -1.49 -21.45 15.22
CA GLY A 510 -2.70 -20.94 15.89
C GLY A 510 -2.71 -21.21 17.40
N THR A 511 -1.55 -21.47 17.99
CA THR A 511 -1.41 -21.91 19.39
C THR A 511 -1.23 -20.77 20.38
N VAL A 512 -0.95 -19.56 19.89
CA VAL A 512 -0.76 -18.35 20.71
C VAL A 512 -1.36 -17.13 20.02
N PRO A 513 -1.74 -16.08 20.78
CA PRO A 513 -2.09 -14.78 20.20
C PRO A 513 -0.89 -14.16 19.48
N ALA A 514 -1.14 -13.57 18.31
CA ALA A 514 -0.11 -12.89 17.54
C ALA A 514 0.41 -11.64 18.27
N PRO A 515 1.71 -11.32 18.15
CA PRO A 515 2.27 -10.09 18.69
C PRO A 515 1.82 -8.87 17.85
N VAL A 516 1.88 -7.69 18.47
CA VAL A 516 1.77 -6.40 17.75
C VAL A 516 3.16 -6.03 17.22
N LEU A 517 3.26 -5.71 15.93
CA LEU A 517 4.54 -5.38 15.27
C LEU A 517 4.69 -3.87 15.04
N ALA A 518 5.91 -3.42 14.77
CA ALA A 518 6.34 -2.01 14.76
C ALA A 518 5.55 -1.07 13.81
N ASP A 519 5.56 0.24 14.15
CA ASP A 519 4.65 1.32 13.69
C ASP A 519 5.29 2.39 12.76
N ARG A 520 6.32 2.08 11.95
CA ARG A 520 7.06 3.14 11.21
C ARG A 520 7.41 2.86 9.75
N LEU A 521 6.64 2.01 9.08
CA LEU A 521 6.79 1.80 7.63
C LEU A 521 6.17 2.93 6.80
N LEU A 522 5.28 3.73 7.39
CA LEU A 522 4.89 5.04 6.88
C LEU A 522 5.40 6.12 7.84
N PRO A 523 5.60 7.36 7.37
CA PRO A 523 5.87 8.48 8.25
C PRO A 523 4.77 8.58 9.32
N HIS A 524 5.20 8.68 10.57
CA HIS A 524 4.30 8.84 11.69
C HIS A 524 3.52 10.16 11.55
N ALA A 525 2.21 10.12 11.79
CA ALA A 525 1.32 11.29 11.67
C ALA A 525 1.34 11.92 10.25
N GLY A 526 1.50 11.08 9.22
CA GLY A 526 1.38 11.48 7.81
C GLY A 526 -0.07 11.47 7.32
N THR A 527 -0.30 12.02 6.12
CA THR A 527 -1.53 11.77 5.35
C THR A 527 -1.32 10.59 4.41
N LEU A 528 -2.24 9.63 4.42
CA LEU A 528 -2.32 8.52 3.46
C LEU A 528 -3.56 8.68 2.57
N ALA A 529 -3.37 8.78 1.26
CA ALA A 529 -4.45 8.80 0.27
C ALA A 529 -4.43 7.50 -0.55
N VAL A 530 -5.54 6.77 -0.58
CA VAL A 530 -5.67 5.51 -1.35
C VAL A 530 -6.82 5.64 -2.34
N ASN A 531 -6.50 5.66 -3.63
CA ASN A 531 -7.48 5.85 -4.69
C ASN A 531 -8.39 4.63 -4.86
N ALA A 532 -9.55 4.83 -5.49
CA ALA A 532 -10.45 3.74 -5.86
C ALA A 532 -9.70 2.69 -6.72
N GLY A 533 -9.83 1.42 -6.36
CA GLY A 533 -9.13 0.30 -7.02
C GLY A 533 -7.68 0.09 -6.60
N ALA A 534 -7.12 0.95 -5.73
CA ALA A 534 -5.83 0.74 -5.08
C ALA A 534 -6.01 0.15 -3.67
N SER A 535 -4.96 -0.48 -3.15
CA SER A 535 -4.94 -1.06 -1.81
C SER A 535 -3.66 -0.80 -1.03
N VAL A 536 -3.78 -0.77 0.29
CA VAL A 536 -2.67 -0.86 1.23
C VAL A 536 -2.89 -2.13 2.07
N ASP A 537 -1.94 -3.06 2.00
CA ASP A 537 -1.86 -4.18 2.93
C ASP A 537 -0.91 -3.79 4.06
N LEU A 538 -1.45 -3.65 5.28
CA LEU A 538 -0.68 -3.38 6.48
C LEU A 538 0.26 -4.53 6.82
N HIS A 539 -0.04 -5.74 6.33
CA HIS A 539 0.85 -6.90 6.40
C HIS A 539 1.40 -7.17 7.81
N GLY A 540 0.52 -7.05 8.82
CA GLY A 540 0.82 -7.24 10.24
C GLY A 540 1.46 -6.04 10.94
N SER A 541 1.77 -4.96 10.22
CA SER A 541 2.34 -3.71 10.74
C SER A 541 1.26 -2.77 11.28
N SER A 542 1.63 -1.88 12.20
CA SER A 542 0.76 -0.78 12.61
C SER A 542 1.08 0.51 11.85
N ALA A 543 0.11 1.42 11.77
CA ALA A 543 0.30 2.73 11.17
C ALA A 543 -0.47 3.80 11.96
N THR A 544 0.21 4.91 12.26
CA THR A 544 -0.39 6.11 12.85
C THR A 544 -0.43 7.24 11.84
N LEU A 545 -1.63 7.72 11.51
CA LEU A 545 -1.92 8.70 10.47
C LEU A 545 -2.65 9.91 11.04
N SER A 546 -2.32 11.10 10.53
CA SER A 546 -3.14 12.29 10.78
C SER A 546 -4.39 12.22 9.93
N ALA A 547 -4.27 11.93 8.62
CA ALA A 547 -5.43 11.77 7.74
C ALA A 547 -5.38 10.52 6.86
N LEU A 548 -6.55 9.91 6.65
CA LEU A 548 -6.77 8.81 5.70
C LEU A 548 -7.82 9.22 4.66
N LEU A 549 -7.42 9.32 3.40
CA LEU A 549 -8.24 9.85 2.32
C LEU A 549 -8.45 8.85 1.18
N GLY A 550 -9.48 9.10 0.37
CA GLY A 550 -9.78 8.34 -0.84
C GLY A 550 -10.80 7.22 -0.64
N ALA A 551 -10.82 6.28 -1.58
CA ALA A 551 -11.85 5.25 -1.74
C ALA A 551 -11.27 3.84 -1.93
N GLY A 552 -9.96 3.66 -1.70
CA GLY A 552 -9.28 2.37 -1.81
C GLY A 552 -9.46 1.48 -0.57
N VAL A 553 -8.74 0.37 -0.55
CA VAL A 553 -8.84 -0.63 0.52
C VAL A 553 -7.63 -0.53 1.45
N ILE A 554 -7.87 -0.47 2.76
CA ILE A 554 -6.87 -0.78 3.78
C ILE A 554 -7.16 -2.18 4.28
N GLY A 555 -6.17 -3.07 4.23
CA GLY A 555 -6.33 -4.47 4.57
C GLY A 555 -5.24 -4.97 5.51
N ASN A 556 -5.52 -6.10 6.15
CA ASN A 556 -4.49 -6.94 6.74
C ASN A 556 -4.88 -8.41 6.60
N GLY A 557 -4.12 -9.14 5.78
CA GLY A 557 -4.23 -10.60 5.66
C GLY A 557 -3.43 -11.36 6.72
N GLN A 558 -2.56 -10.68 7.48
CA GLN A 558 -1.66 -11.36 8.40
C GLN A 558 -2.34 -11.70 9.74
N PRO A 559 -1.92 -12.80 10.41
CA PRO A 559 -2.44 -13.18 11.72
C PRO A 559 -2.11 -12.19 12.84
N ALA A 560 -1.03 -11.42 12.71
CA ALA A 560 -0.77 -10.26 13.56
C ALA A 560 -1.78 -9.17 13.28
N THR A 561 -2.54 -8.76 14.30
CA THR A 561 -3.48 -7.65 14.17
C THR A 561 -2.71 -6.37 13.90
N SER A 562 -3.08 -5.69 12.83
CA SER A 562 -2.53 -4.38 12.48
C SER A 562 -3.34 -3.30 13.17
N LEU A 563 -2.70 -2.41 13.94
CA LEU A 563 -3.38 -1.25 14.52
C LEU A 563 -3.29 -0.07 13.55
N LEU A 564 -4.44 0.42 13.09
CA LEU A 564 -4.58 1.63 12.30
C LEU A 564 -5.06 2.77 13.19
N THR A 565 -4.15 3.64 13.60
CA THR A 565 -4.46 4.86 14.36
C THR A 565 -4.68 6.02 13.41
N VAL A 566 -5.80 6.74 13.54
CA VAL A 566 -6.18 7.85 12.67
C VAL A 566 -6.62 9.08 13.46
N GLY A 567 -6.53 10.27 12.86
CA GLY A 567 -6.94 11.53 13.48
C GLY A 567 -5.85 12.14 14.38
N ALA A 568 -4.60 11.70 14.24
CA ALA A 568 -3.47 12.38 14.87
C ALA A 568 -3.43 13.87 14.46
N ASP A 569 -2.81 14.70 15.31
CA ASP A 569 -2.74 16.17 15.15
C ASP A 569 -4.11 16.87 15.04
N ASP A 570 -5.14 16.29 15.67
CA ASP A 570 -6.52 16.78 15.63
C ASP A 570 -7.08 16.91 14.21
N ALA A 571 -6.53 16.15 13.26
CA ALA A 571 -6.92 16.23 11.87
C ALA A 571 -8.37 15.77 11.65
N GLU A 572 -9.07 16.49 10.78
CA GLU A 572 -10.43 16.18 10.36
C GLU A 572 -10.44 15.72 8.90
N PHE A 573 -11.12 14.59 8.62
CA PHE A 573 -11.21 14.06 7.27
C PHE A 573 -12.39 13.09 7.11
N ALA A 574 -12.71 12.76 5.85
CA ALA A 574 -13.62 11.67 5.52
C ALA A 574 -12.96 10.62 4.61
N PHE A 575 -13.21 9.35 4.90
CA PHE A 575 -12.70 8.20 4.15
C PHE A 575 -13.87 7.40 3.55
N ALA A 576 -13.83 7.23 2.23
CA ALA A 576 -14.85 6.50 1.47
C ALA A 576 -14.51 5.03 1.26
N GLY A 577 -13.24 4.68 1.51
CA GLY A 577 -12.72 3.35 1.31
C GLY A 577 -13.11 2.40 2.44
N SER A 578 -12.63 1.17 2.34
CA SER A 578 -12.92 0.09 3.28
C SER A 578 -11.69 -0.30 4.08
N VAL A 579 -11.85 -0.48 5.39
CA VAL A 579 -10.91 -1.17 6.27
C VAL A 579 -11.35 -2.63 6.43
N THR A 580 -10.45 -3.57 6.14
CA THR A 580 -10.79 -4.99 5.97
C THR A 580 -9.77 -5.92 6.64
N GLY A 581 -10.18 -7.14 6.97
CA GLY A 581 -9.30 -8.15 7.56
C GLY A 581 -8.98 -7.88 9.03
N ASN A 582 -7.85 -8.41 9.51
CA ASN A 582 -7.46 -8.34 10.92
C ASN A 582 -6.83 -6.98 11.28
N VAL A 583 -7.64 -5.92 11.17
CA VAL A 583 -7.27 -4.54 11.48
C VAL A 583 -8.05 -4.11 12.72
N ALA A 584 -7.32 -3.59 13.71
CA ALA A 584 -7.89 -2.79 14.80
C ALA A 584 -7.81 -1.32 14.39
N VAL A 585 -8.83 -0.52 14.72
CA VAL A 585 -8.85 0.92 14.40
C VAL A 585 -8.89 1.72 15.70
N SER A 586 -8.01 2.71 15.82
CA SER A 586 -8.07 3.70 16.90
C SER A 586 -8.24 5.10 16.33
N LYS A 587 -9.31 5.80 16.71
CA LYS A 587 -9.51 7.22 16.41
C LYS A 587 -8.99 8.05 17.59
N THR A 588 -7.91 8.79 17.37
CA THR A 588 -7.29 9.70 18.36
C THR A 588 -7.45 11.17 17.94
N GLY A 589 -7.01 12.10 18.79
CA GLY A 589 -7.13 13.55 18.56
C GLY A 589 -8.56 14.10 18.66
N ALA A 590 -8.69 15.40 18.86
CA ALA A 590 -9.97 16.10 19.05
C ALA A 590 -10.81 16.24 17.76
N GLY A 591 -10.19 16.15 16.58
CA GLY A 591 -10.84 16.33 15.28
C GLY A 591 -11.93 15.28 14.98
N ARG A 592 -12.81 15.60 14.01
CA ARG A 592 -13.84 14.69 13.51
C ARG A 592 -13.35 13.85 12.31
N VAL A 593 -13.51 12.54 12.41
CA VAL A 593 -13.24 11.58 11.32
C VAL A 593 -14.53 10.94 10.85
N VAL A 594 -14.70 10.79 9.54
CA VAL A 594 -15.88 10.16 8.94
C VAL A 594 -15.48 8.90 8.19
N PHE A 595 -16.09 7.77 8.54
CA PHE A 595 -16.05 6.54 7.74
C PHE A 595 -17.36 6.39 6.99
N ALA A 596 -17.28 6.30 5.66
CA ALA A 596 -18.43 6.12 4.79
C ALA A 596 -18.43 4.80 4.02
N GLY A 597 -17.25 4.20 3.82
CA GLY A 597 -17.12 2.91 3.15
C GLY A 597 -17.55 1.74 4.02
N GLN A 598 -17.79 0.60 3.38
CA GLN A 598 -18.12 -0.66 4.05
C GLN A 598 -16.87 -1.26 4.67
N ASN A 599 -16.79 -1.30 5.99
CA ASN A 599 -15.67 -1.91 6.70
C ASN A 599 -16.01 -3.35 7.10
N THR A 600 -15.03 -4.24 6.97
CA THR A 600 -15.10 -5.65 7.37
C THR A 600 -13.96 -6.01 8.31
N LEU A 601 -13.49 -5.01 9.06
CA LEU A 601 -12.47 -5.17 10.09
C LEU A 601 -12.90 -6.21 11.13
N SER A 602 -11.99 -7.10 11.52
CA SER A 602 -12.22 -8.11 12.56
C SER A 602 -11.55 -7.77 13.90
N GLY A 603 -10.73 -6.72 13.95
CA GLY A 603 -10.17 -6.19 15.19
C GLY A 603 -11.14 -5.23 15.90
N PRO A 604 -10.81 -4.75 17.11
CA PRO A 604 -11.62 -3.77 17.81
C PRO A 604 -11.60 -2.39 17.13
N LEU A 605 -12.67 -1.62 17.31
CA LEU A 605 -12.77 -0.21 16.99
C LEU A 605 -12.78 0.61 18.28
N THR A 606 -11.78 1.48 18.47
CA THR A 606 -11.68 2.37 19.63
C THR A 606 -11.76 3.82 19.18
N VAL A 607 -12.62 4.61 19.83
CA VAL A 607 -12.60 6.08 19.75
C VAL A 607 -11.98 6.60 21.03
N GLU A 608 -10.70 6.98 20.97
CA GLU A 608 -9.93 7.49 22.10
C GLU A 608 -10.27 8.97 22.41
N ALA A 609 -10.46 9.78 21.36
CA ALA A 609 -10.78 11.20 21.48
C ALA A 609 -11.53 11.72 20.24
N GLY A 610 -12.20 12.87 20.40
CA GLY A 610 -12.92 13.56 19.34
C GLY A 610 -14.17 12.79 18.88
N THR A 611 -14.51 12.93 17.59
CA THR A 611 -15.70 12.27 17.01
C THR A 611 -15.32 11.34 15.87
N LEU A 612 -15.84 10.11 15.89
CA LEU A 612 -15.91 9.23 14.73
C LEU A 612 -17.36 9.20 14.24
N THR A 613 -17.61 9.59 13.00
CA THR A 613 -18.93 9.52 12.36
C THR A 613 -18.98 8.36 11.37
N LEU A 614 -20.03 7.54 11.42
CA LEU A 614 -20.32 6.49 10.45
C LEU A 614 -21.40 7.00 9.49
N ALA A 615 -21.01 7.55 8.35
CA ALA A 615 -21.94 8.23 7.43
C ALA A 615 -22.19 7.39 6.18
N SER A 616 -23.42 6.88 6.00
CA SER A 616 -23.78 6.17 4.75
C SER A 616 -24.47 7.06 3.71
N ASP A 617 -24.92 8.27 4.08
CA ASP A 617 -25.66 9.17 3.19
C ASP A 617 -25.10 10.60 3.10
N ALA A 618 -25.18 11.15 1.90
CA ALA A 618 -24.70 12.47 1.50
C ALA A 618 -25.62 13.62 1.97
N SER A 619 -26.85 13.31 2.40
CA SER A 619 -27.85 14.29 2.84
C SER A 619 -27.69 14.76 4.30
N SER A 620 -26.68 14.26 5.01
CA SER A 620 -26.38 14.63 6.40
C SER A 620 -25.82 16.06 6.57
N VAL A 621 -25.53 16.77 5.47
CA VAL A 621 -24.97 18.13 5.46
C VAL A 621 -26.05 19.18 5.16
N THR A 622 -26.05 20.29 5.90
CA THR A 622 -27.03 21.38 5.74
C THR A 622 -26.79 22.24 4.50
N GLY A 623 -27.85 22.85 3.97
CA GLY A 623 -27.77 23.75 2.79
C GLY A 623 -28.00 23.06 1.45
N LEU A 624 -28.45 21.80 1.44
CA LEU A 624 -28.84 21.08 0.23
C LEU A 624 -30.06 21.77 -0.41
N VAL A 625 -29.96 22.12 -1.69
CA VAL A 625 -31.03 22.71 -2.50
C VAL A 625 -31.88 21.62 -3.16
N TYR A 626 -31.20 20.66 -3.80
CA TYR A 626 -31.81 19.47 -4.40
C TYR A 626 -30.77 18.38 -4.58
N ARG A 627 -31.26 17.14 -4.63
CA ARG A 627 -30.54 15.91 -4.94
C ARG A 627 -31.27 15.16 -6.03
N LEU A 628 -30.62 14.95 -7.15
CA LEU A 628 -31.11 14.12 -8.24
C LEU A 628 -30.41 12.77 -8.15
N ASP A 629 -31.15 11.69 -7.90
CA ASP A 629 -30.61 10.35 -7.71
C ASP A 629 -31.26 9.32 -8.65
N ALA A 630 -30.49 8.81 -9.60
CA ALA A 630 -30.98 7.86 -10.60
C ALA A 630 -31.12 6.44 -10.03
N SER A 631 -30.56 6.15 -8.85
CA SER A 631 -30.82 4.89 -8.15
C SER A 631 -32.21 4.82 -7.53
N GLN A 632 -32.94 5.94 -7.51
CA GLN A 632 -34.33 6.01 -7.12
C GLN A 632 -35.23 6.23 -8.34
N PRO A 633 -35.58 5.17 -9.11
CA PRO A 633 -36.39 5.32 -10.33
C PRO A 633 -37.79 5.89 -10.08
N ALA A 634 -38.28 5.88 -8.83
CA ALA A 634 -39.52 6.55 -8.43
C ALA A 634 -39.48 8.08 -8.60
N THR A 635 -38.28 8.68 -8.67
CA THR A 635 -38.09 10.11 -8.96
C THR A 635 -38.10 10.42 -10.45
N LEU A 636 -38.11 9.40 -11.32
CA LEU A 636 -38.08 9.54 -12.77
C LEU A 636 -39.50 9.45 -13.34
N THR A 637 -39.85 10.39 -14.22
CA THR A 637 -41.04 10.32 -15.06
C THR A 637 -40.65 9.87 -16.45
N PHE A 638 -41.35 8.87 -16.98
CA PHE A 638 -41.10 8.29 -18.29
C PHE A 638 -42.14 8.74 -19.32
N LEU A 639 -41.78 8.70 -20.61
CA LEU A 639 -42.77 8.67 -21.68
C LEU A 639 -43.70 7.47 -21.51
N ALA A 640 -44.90 7.56 -22.10
CA ALA A 640 -45.91 6.51 -22.02
C ALA A 640 -45.44 5.15 -22.60
N ASP A 641 -44.45 5.18 -23.49
CA ASP A 641 -43.82 3.98 -24.06
C ASP A 641 -42.68 3.41 -23.20
N GLY A 642 -42.36 4.05 -22.08
CA GLY A 642 -41.32 3.63 -21.13
C GLY A 642 -39.87 3.84 -21.61
N SER A 643 -39.66 4.46 -22.78
CA SER A 643 -38.34 4.49 -23.43
C SER A 643 -37.40 5.60 -22.94
N ASN A 644 -37.98 6.73 -22.52
CA ASN A 644 -37.29 8.01 -22.34
C ASN A 644 -37.74 8.70 -21.04
N VAL A 645 -36.83 9.41 -20.38
CA VAL A 645 -37.11 10.14 -19.13
C VAL A 645 -37.47 11.59 -19.44
N THR A 646 -38.71 11.97 -19.13
CA THR A 646 -39.25 13.32 -19.35
C THR A 646 -39.05 14.23 -18.14
N ALA A 647 -38.94 13.70 -16.93
CA ALA A 647 -38.63 14.46 -15.74
C ALA A 647 -37.81 13.67 -14.71
N TRP A 648 -37.00 14.38 -13.93
CA TRP A 648 -36.22 13.87 -12.81
C TRP A 648 -36.45 14.79 -11.61
N ALA A 649 -37.22 14.28 -10.65
CA ALA A 649 -37.56 15.00 -9.43
C ALA A 649 -36.44 14.89 -8.39
N ASP A 650 -36.40 15.86 -7.50
CA ASP A 650 -35.58 15.82 -6.30
C ASP A 650 -35.96 14.62 -5.41
N ALA A 651 -34.94 13.94 -4.90
CA ALA A 651 -35.08 12.77 -4.01
C ALA A 651 -35.34 13.17 -2.55
N GLU A 652 -35.11 14.43 -2.17
CA GLU A 652 -35.17 14.91 -0.78
C GLU A 652 -36.41 15.77 -0.48
N GLY A 653 -37.36 15.83 -1.41
CA GLY A 653 -38.68 16.43 -1.17
C GLY A 653 -38.76 17.96 -1.24
N SER A 654 -37.73 18.66 -1.73
CA SER A 654 -37.75 20.12 -2.01
C SER A 654 -38.78 20.53 -3.07
N GLY A 655 -39.26 19.57 -3.88
CA GLY A 655 -40.15 19.83 -5.01
C GLY A 655 -39.43 20.39 -6.25
N PHE A 656 -38.10 20.51 -6.22
CA PHE A 656 -37.33 20.84 -7.42
C PHE A 656 -37.45 19.69 -8.43
N THR A 657 -37.66 19.99 -9.71
CA THR A 657 -37.79 18.97 -10.76
C THR A 657 -37.13 19.45 -12.03
N PHE A 658 -36.39 18.57 -12.69
CA PHE A 658 -35.81 18.81 -14.00
C PHE A 658 -36.69 18.16 -15.05
N ALA A 659 -37.23 18.92 -16.00
CA ALA A 659 -38.11 18.41 -17.04
C ALA A 659 -37.58 18.74 -18.44
N THR A 660 -37.79 17.84 -19.39
CA THR A 660 -37.42 18.11 -20.79
C THR A 660 -38.37 19.13 -21.41
N THR A 661 -37.90 19.83 -22.45
CA THR A 661 -38.73 20.73 -23.28
C THR A 661 -39.14 20.11 -24.62
N ASN A 662 -38.67 18.89 -24.89
CA ASN A 662 -38.90 18.17 -26.14
C ASN A 662 -38.70 16.66 -25.93
N ASP A 663 -39.78 15.90 -26.14
CA ASP A 663 -39.81 14.44 -25.95
C ASP A 663 -38.92 13.65 -26.94
N LEU A 664 -38.42 14.30 -28.01
CA LEU A 664 -37.51 13.69 -28.99
C LEU A 664 -36.04 13.65 -28.54
N ASN A 665 -35.66 14.41 -27.50
CA ASN A 665 -34.28 14.53 -27.02
C ASN A 665 -34.21 14.24 -25.50
N CYS A 666 -34.97 13.28 -24.99
CA CYS A 666 -34.90 12.90 -23.58
C CYS A 666 -33.62 12.09 -23.26
N PRO A 667 -33.09 12.18 -22.03
CA PRO A 667 -32.18 11.18 -21.53
C PRO A 667 -32.90 9.82 -21.36
N VAL A 668 -32.12 8.74 -21.42
CA VAL A 668 -32.63 7.36 -21.28
C VAL A 668 -32.15 6.77 -19.96
N TYR A 669 -33.06 6.17 -19.19
CA TYR A 669 -32.67 5.42 -18.00
C TYR A 669 -32.15 4.04 -18.37
N ASN A 670 -31.06 3.62 -17.72
CA ASN A 670 -30.55 2.27 -17.82
C ASN A 670 -30.16 1.75 -16.44
N ALA A 671 -30.92 0.77 -15.94
CA ALA A 671 -30.70 0.12 -14.64
C ALA A 671 -29.34 -0.58 -14.52
N ALA A 672 -28.73 -1.01 -15.63
CA ALA A 672 -27.44 -1.71 -15.61
C ALA A 672 -26.24 -0.77 -15.41
N LEU A 673 -26.43 0.55 -15.53
CA LEU A 673 -25.36 1.52 -15.30
C LEU A 673 -24.93 1.56 -13.83
N PHE A 674 -23.70 2.01 -13.60
CA PHE A 674 -23.13 2.23 -12.26
C PHE A 674 -23.25 1.00 -11.34
N GLY A 675 -22.84 -0.16 -11.85
CA GLY A 675 -22.85 -1.42 -11.07
C GLY A 675 -24.26 -1.96 -10.81
N GLY A 676 -25.23 -1.67 -11.68
CA GLY A 676 -26.61 -2.13 -11.53
C GLY A 676 -27.49 -1.22 -10.66
N ARG A 677 -26.98 -0.04 -10.27
CA ARG A 677 -27.71 0.95 -9.47
C ARG A 677 -28.57 1.88 -10.32
N GLY A 678 -28.33 1.95 -11.63
CA GLY A 678 -29.09 2.76 -12.55
C GLY A 678 -28.48 4.14 -12.82
N GLY A 679 -28.79 4.69 -13.99
CA GLY A 679 -28.27 5.98 -14.44
C GLY A 679 -29.01 6.54 -15.65
N LEU A 680 -28.87 7.85 -15.90
CA LEU A 680 -29.42 8.54 -17.06
C LEU A 680 -28.35 8.78 -18.11
N HIS A 681 -28.60 8.33 -19.33
CA HIS A 681 -27.72 8.51 -20.48
C HIS A 681 -28.11 9.77 -21.29
N PHE A 682 -27.17 10.70 -21.43
CA PHE A 682 -27.29 11.93 -22.21
C PHE A 682 -26.43 11.87 -23.49
N GLY A 683 -26.92 12.48 -24.58
CA GLY A 683 -26.15 12.64 -25.83
C GLY A 683 -26.27 11.50 -26.85
N ARG A 684 -27.17 10.53 -26.64
CA ARG A 684 -27.36 9.34 -27.50
C ARG A 684 -27.58 9.71 -28.97
N GLY A 685 -26.79 9.14 -29.88
CA GLY A 685 -27.02 9.29 -31.32
C GLY A 685 -26.96 10.73 -31.84
N GLY A 686 -26.31 11.64 -31.12
CA GLY A 686 -26.29 13.07 -31.46
C GLY A 686 -27.44 13.90 -30.88
N ALA A 687 -28.35 13.28 -30.11
CA ALA A 687 -29.46 13.97 -29.46
C ALA A 687 -28.98 14.95 -28.39
N ARG A 688 -29.36 16.22 -28.52
CA ARG A 688 -28.99 17.30 -27.60
C ARG A 688 -29.92 17.36 -26.40
N GLY A 689 -29.89 16.28 -25.61
CA GLY A 689 -30.81 16.13 -24.50
C GLY A 689 -30.60 17.17 -23.41
N ARG A 690 -31.71 17.77 -22.96
CA ARG A 690 -31.70 18.87 -22.01
C ARG A 690 -32.87 18.76 -21.06
N MET A 691 -32.59 18.86 -19.76
CA MET A 691 -33.61 18.97 -18.73
C MET A 691 -33.48 20.32 -18.03
N LEU A 692 -34.58 21.06 -17.89
CA LEU A 692 -34.65 22.36 -17.25
C LEU A 692 -35.17 22.24 -15.82
N GLY A 693 -34.48 22.87 -14.88
CA GLY A 693 -34.97 22.98 -13.50
C GLY A 693 -36.30 23.75 -13.42
N SER A 694 -37.15 23.39 -12.47
CA SER A 694 -38.45 24.02 -12.25
C SER A 694 -38.36 25.44 -11.67
N GLY A 695 -37.22 25.80 -11.07
CA GLY A 695 -37.01 27.10 -10.42
C GLY A 695 -35.58 27.63 -10.51
N VAL A 696 -35.29 28.66 -9.69
CA VAL A 696 -33.96 29.25 -9.55
C VAL A 696 -33.20 28.52 -8.44
N THR A 697 -32.00 28.02 -8.75
CA THR A 697 -31.04 27.56 -7.75
C THR A 697 -30.17 28.72 -7.26
N ASN A 698 -29.68 28.61 -6.04
CA ASN A 698 -28.69 29.53 -5.48
C ASN A 698 -27.40 28.75 -5.14
N ALA A 699 -26.83 28.08 -6.14
CA ALA A 699 -25.77 27.10 -5.99
C ALA A 699 -24.42 27.73 -5.62
N GLN A 700 -23.67 27.05 -4.77
CA GLN A 700 -22.27 27.40 -4.49
C GLN A 700 -21.35 26.17 -4.45
N THR A 701 -21.84 25.01 -4.02
CA THR A 701 -21.12 23.73 -4.12
C THR A 701 -21.97 22.71 -4.88
N VAL A 702 -21.36 22.00 -5.83
CA VAL A 702 -22.03 21.02 -6.69
C VAL A 702 -21.22 19.73 -6.71
N PHE A 703 -21.91 18.61 -6.51
CA PHE A 703 -21.37 17.27 -6.68
C PHE A 703 -22.09 16.59 -7.82
N ALA A 704 -21.36 15.85 -8.65
CA ALA A 704 -21.96 14.99 -9.66
C ALA A 704 -21.18 13.71 -9.85
N VAL A 705 -21.88 12.58 -9.77
CA VAL A 705 -21.36 11.27 -10.15
C VAL A 705 -21.77 11.00 -11.58
N ASN A 706 -20.77 10.85 -12.46
CA ASN A 706 -21.01 10.74 -13.88
C ASN A 706 -19.95 9.87 -14.57
N MET A 707 -20.22 9.49 -15.82
CA MET A 707 -19.35 8.66 -16.65
C MET A 707 -19.35 9.19 -18.07
N ILE A 708 -18.20 9.64 -18.55
CA ILE A 708 -18.09 10.13 -19.93
C ILE A 708 -18.02 8.94 -20.88
N ARG A 709 -18.73 9.02 -22.00
CA ARG A 709 -18.77 7.95 -23.02
C ARG A 709 -18.10 8.31 -24.34
N ASP A 710 -17.74 9.58 -24.52
CA ASP A 710 -17.27 10.13 -25.78
C ASP A 710 -16.11 11.10 -25.54
N LEU A 711 -15.01 10.93 -26.28
CA LEU A 711 -13.83 11.79 -26.22
C LEU A 711 -14.07 13.18 -26.84
N SER A 712 -15.15 13.37 -27.60
CA SER A 712 -15.51 14.64 -28.26
C SER A 712 -16.27 15.63 -27.37
N ASN A 713 -16.31 15.40 -26.05
CA ASN A 713 -16.85 16.34 -25.07
C ASN A 713 -15.94 17.58 -24.94
N ASP A 714 -15.80 18.38 -25.99
CA ASP A 714 -15.03 19.63 -25.99
C ASP A 714 -15.93 20.82 -25.65
N ASN A 715 -15.63 21.51 -24.55
CA ASN A 715 -16.51 22.51 -23.94
C ASN A 715 -17.93 21.97 -23.71
N GLY A 716 -18.05 20.66 -23.44
CA GLY A 716 -19.32 19.99 -23.24
C GLY A 716 -19.99 20.52 -21.98
N GLY A 717 -21.13 21.20 -22.14
CA GLY A 717 -21.90 21.65 -21.00
C GLY A 717 -22.57 20.47 -20.31
N PHE A 718 -22.33 20.27 -19.00
CA PHE A 718 -22.93 19.19 -18.21
C PHE A 718 -24.09 19.68 -17.34
N TRP A 719 -23.83 20.67 -16.49
CA TRP A 719 -24.80 21.31 -15.61
C TRP A 719 -24.50 22.80 -15.58
N GLY A 720 -25.49 23.67 -15.73
CA GLY A 720 -25.21 25.09 -15.85
C GLY A 720 -26.45 25.97 -15.99
N ARG A 721 -26.21 27.25 -16.23
CA ARG A 721 -27.26 28.25 -16.41
C ARG A 721 -28.02 28.00 -17.70
N GLU A 722 -29.34 27.92 -17.59
CA GLU A 722 -30.23 27.78 -18.73
C GLU A 722 -29.95 28.87 -19.79
N GLY A 723 -29.55 28.46 -20.99
CA GLY A 723 -29.49 29.35 -22.16
C GLY A 723 -28.21 30.19 -22.26
N GLN A 724 -27.24 29.97 -21.38
CA GLN A 724 -25.97 30.70 -21.35
C GLN A 724 -24.79 29.73 -21.28
N ASP A 725 -23.64 30.08 -21.88
CA ASP A 725 -22.39 29.33 -21.75
C ASP A 725 -21.75 29.60 -20.38
N SER A 726 -22.40 29.14 -19.31
CA SER A 726 -21.91 29.28 -17.93
C SER A 726 -22.32 28.06 -17.10
N GLY A 727 -21.35 27.25 -16.67
CA GLY A 727 -21.63 26.02 -15.91
C GLY A 727 -20.43 25.12 -15.68
N LEU A 728 -20.69 23.88 -15.28
CA LEU A 728 -19.73 22.80 -15.25
C LEU A 728 -19.48 22.29 -16.67
N ARG A 729 -18.24 22.47 -17.12
CA ARG A 729 -17.80 22.14 -18.47
C ARG A 729 -16.62 21.20 -18.44
N ILE A 730 -16.60 20.33 -19.43
CA ILE A 730 -15.52 19.38 -19.66
C ILE A 730 -14.81 19.71 -20.97
N GLY A 731 -13.48 19.55 -20.98
CA GLY A 731 -12.62 19.53 -22.15
C GLY A 731 -12.09 18.12 -22.38
N ASN A 732 -12.73 17.38 -23.27
CA ASN A 732 -12.52 15.96 -23.58
C ASN A 732 -12.64 15.06 -22.34
N THR A 733 -11.53 14.84 -21.64
CA THR A 733 -11.40 13.98 -20.46
C THR A 733 -10.92 14.77 -19.22
N THR A 734 -10.90 16.09 -19.29
CA THR A 734 -10.48 16.96 -18.18
C THR A 734 -11.56 17.96 -17.87
N TRP A 735 -11.90 18.11 -16.59
CA TRP A 735 -12.72 19.23 -16.14
C TRP A 735 -11.86 20.50 -16.19
N TYR A 736 -12.38 21.61 -16.70
CA TYR A 736 -11.58 22.85 -16.74
C TYR A 736 -11.17 23.23 -15.32
N TRP A 737 -9.91 23.63 -15.11
CA TRP A 737 -9.38 24.25 -13.88
C TRP A 737 -7.92 24.70 -14.12
N PRO A 738 -7.50 25.94 -13.79
CA PRO A 738 -8.36 27.05 -13.41
C PRO A 738 -9.30 27.41 -14.58
N GLY A 739 -10.60 27.49 -14.29
CA GLY A 739 -11.62 27.87 -15.27
C GLY A 739 -11.64 29.37 -15.56
N ASN A 740 -12.42 29.78 -16.57
CA ASN A 740 -12.72 31.18 -16.88
C ASN A 740 -14.12 31.57 -16.38
N ASN A 741 -14.60 32.78 -16.72
CA ASN A 741 -15.89 33.29 -16.24
C ASN A 741 -17.11 32.48 -16.72
N ASN A 742 -16.92 31.58 -17.70
CA ASN A 742 -17.95 30.66 -18.18
C ASN A 742 -17.94 29.32 -17.41
N ASP A 743 -17.00 29.09 -16.51
CA ASP A 743 -16.96 27.92 -15.66
C ASP A 743 -17.61 28.21 -14.30
N PHE A 744 -18.36 27.25 -13.77
CA PHE A 744 -19.01 27.41 -12.47
C PHE A 744 -18.00 27.71 -11.36
N HIS A 745 -16.80 27.13 -11.40
CA HIS A 745 -15.73 27.39 -10.45
C HIS A 745 -14.71 28.39 -11.03
N TYR A 746 -15.14 29.60 -11.31
CA TYR A 746 -14.21 30.61 -11.83
C TYR A 746 -13.07 30.89 -10.84
N GLY A 747 -11.83 30.62 -11.25
CA GLY A 747 -10.64 30.74 -10.40
C GLY A 747 -10.37 32.16 -9.92
N GLY A 748 -10.73 33.18 -10.71
CA GLY A 748 -10.62 34.59 -10.30
C GLY A 748 -11.60 34.99 -9.19
N ALA A 749 -12.56 34.14 -8.85
CA ALA A 749 -13.42 34.29 -7.68
C ALA A 749 -13.03 33.38 -6.50
N GLY A 750 -11.96 32.58 -6.60
CA GLY A 750 -11.53 31.65 -5.54
C GLY A 750 -12.22 30.28 -5.55
N GLY A 751 -12.73 29.83 -6.70
CA GLY A 751 -13.36 28.49 -6.85
C GLY A 751 -12.36 27.33 -7.00
N LEU A 752 -12.84 26.09 -6.83
CA LEU A 752 -12.05 24.85 -7.00
C LEU A 752 -12.84 23.73 -7.69
N ILE A 753 -12.10 22.75 -8.22
CA ILE A 753 -12.61 21.44 -8.66
C ILE A 753 -11.88 20.36 -7.85
N ALA A 754 -12.61 19.30 -7.48
CA ALA A 754 -12.03 18.04 -7.05
C ALA A 754 -12.58 16.88 -7.87
N ILE A 755 -11.73 15.90 -8.18
CA ILE A 755 -12.08 14.66 -8.87
C ILE A 755 -11.84 13.51 -7.90
N ASN A 756 -12.87 12.71 -7.64
CA ASN A 756 -12.85 11.60 -6.69
C ASN A 756 -12.28 12.03 -5.31
N GLY A 757 -12.71 13.20 -4.83
CA GLY A 757 -12.30 13.78 -3.55
C GLY A 757 -10.96 14.52 -3.54
N ILE A 758 -10.17 14.43 -4.62
CA ILE A 758 -8.85 15.07 -4.73
C ILE A 758 -8.98 16.38 -5.49
N VAL A 759 -8.60 17.50 -4.86
CA VAL A 759 -8.57 18.83 -5.50
C VAL A 759 -7.57 18.81 -6.66
N SER A 760 -8.11 18.63 -7.87
CA SER A 760 -7.36 18.41 -9.10
C SER A 760 -8.31 18.49 -10.28
N ASN A 761 -7.78 18.63 -11.49
CA ASN A 761 -8.51 18.44 -12.75
C ASN A 761 -8.00 17.25 -13.55
N SER A 762 -7.55 16.22 -12.83
CA SER A 762 -6.95 15.03 -13.41
C SER A 762 -7.80 14.44 -14.53
N VAL A 763 -7.12 13.86 -15.52
CA VAL A 763 -7.75 13.16 -16.65
C VAL A 763 -8.62 12.02 -16.13
N VAL A 764 -9.89 12.02 -16.51
CA VAL A 764 -10.83 10.92 -16.19
C VAL A 764 -10.90 9.93 -17.35
N THR A 765 -11.10 8.66 -17.02
CA THR A 765 -11.13 7.57 -18.00
C THR A 765 -12.52 7.44 -18.63
N VAL A 766 -12.59 7.41 -19.96
CA VAL A 766 -13.84 7.16 -20.69
C VAL A 766 -14.41 5.79 -20.32
N GLY A 767 -15.71 5.74 -20.04
CA GLY A 767 -16.40 4.53 -19.62
C GLY A 767 -16.20 4.14 -18.15
N GLN A 768 -15.49 4.95 -17.36
CA GLN A 768 -15.37 4.77 -15.91
C GLN A 768 -16.17 5.84 -15.16
N PRO A 769 -16.87 5.48 -14.08
CA PRO A 769 -17.53 6.46 -13.24
C PRO A 769 -16.47 7.31 -12.52
N HIS A 770 -16.80 8.59 -12.30
CA HIS A 770 -16.02 9.52 -11.48
C HIS A 770 -16.97 10.49 -10.78
N LEU A 771 -16.48 11.07 -9.70
CA LEU A 771 -17.16 12.12 -8.95
C LEU A 771 -16.45 13.43 -9.26
N VAL A 772 -17.19 14.41 -9.78
CA VAL A 772 -16.74 15.79 -9.84
C VAL A 772 -17.37 16.59 -8.71
N THR A 773 -16.54 17.31 -7.98
CA THR A 773 -16.95 18.34 -7.03
C THR A 773 -16.53 19.68 -7.57
N SER A 774 -17.40 20.68 -7.49
CA SER A 774 -17.08 22.04 -7.91
C SER A 774 -17.60 23.05 -6.89
N VAL A 775 -16.74 23.99 -6.50
CA VAL A 775 -17.08 25.07 -5.56
C VAL A 775 -16.86 26.40 -6.25
N ASN A 776 -17.87 27.27 -6.22
CA ASN A 776 -17.74 28.66 -6.60
C ASN A 776 -17.40 29.50 -5.37
N GLY A 777 -16.48 30.46 -5.51
CA GLY A 777 -16.14 31.38 -4.42
C GLY A 777 -17.28 32.34 -4.01
N ALA A 778 -18.32 32.46 -4.83
CA ALA A 778 -19.55 33.18 -4.50
C ALA A 778 -20.80 32.40 -4.94
N ARG A 779 -21.87 32.51 -4.14
CA ARG A 779 -23.18 31.93 -4.43
C ARG A 779 -23.73 32.44 -5.77
N GLN A 780 -24.21 31.54 -6.62
CA GLN A 780 -24.71 31.84 -7.96
C GLN A 780 -26.21 31.57 -8.06
N SER A 781 -26.98 32.60 -8.43
CA SER A 781 -28.44 32.50 -8.60
C SER A 781 -28.82 32.39 -10.08
N PHE A 782 -29.41 31.26 -10.48
CA PHE A 782 -29.87 31.02 -11.86
C PHE A 782 -30.84 29.85 -11.98
N ARG A 783 -31.56 29.76 -13.10
CA ARG A 783 -32.32 28.56 -13.44
C ARG A 783 -31.38 27.50 -14.04
N PRO A 784 -31.20 26.33 -13.40
CA PRO A 784 -30.23 25.33 -13.85
C PRO A 784 -30.80 24.47 -14.99
N ALA A 785 -29.90 23.90 -15.79
CA ALA A 785 -30.21 22.85 -16.75
C ALA A 785 -29.11 21.78 -16.77
N ILE A 786 -29.46 20.55 -17.15
CA ILE A 786 -28.56 19.38 -17.25
C ILE A 786 -28.54 18.86 -18.68
N GLY A 787 -27.39 18.35 -19.12
CA GLY A 787 -27.14 17.97 -20.51
C GLY A 787 -26.76 19.23 -21.30
N ASP A 788 -27.43 19.49 -22.42
CA ASP A 788 -27.19 20.71 -23.23
C ASP A 788 -27.72 21.99 -22.54
N TYR A 789 -27.12 22.40 -21.42
CA TYR A 789 -27.61 23.53 -20.63
C TYR A 789 -27.60 24.85 -21.41
N TRP A 790 -26.71 25.01 -22.39
CA TRP A 790 -26.60 26.23 -23.20
C TRP A 790 -27.64 26.25 -24.31
N GLY A 791 -27.87 25.13 -25.01
CA GLY A 791 -28.87 25.06 -26.09
C GLY A 791 -28.50 25.93 -27.31
N SER A 792 -27.21 26.20 -27.53
CA SER A 792 -26.74 27.10 -28.59
C SER A 792 -27.09 26.60 -29.99
N SER A 793 -27.68 27.46 -30.83
CA SER A 793 -27.87 27.18 -32.25
C SER A 793 -26.59 27.36 -33.08
N GLN A 794 -25.62 28.13 -32.56
CA GLN A 794 -24.34 28.39 -33.23
C GLN A 794 -23.29 27.33 -32.91
N TRP A 795 -23.26 26.83 -31.67
CA TRP A 795 -22.25 25.88 -31.19
C TRP A 795 -22.91 24.56 -30.81
N THR A 796 -23.41 23.86 -31.82
CA THR A 796 -24.28 22.68 -31.65
C THR A 796 -23.59 21.43 -31.08
N GLY A 797 -22.26 21.42 -31.04
CA GLY A 797 -21.45 20.32 -30.49
C GLY A 797 -21.19 20.37 -28.98
N ARG A 798 -21.49 21.50 -28.30
CA ARG A 798 -21.11 21.75 -26.91
C ARG A 798 -22.15 21.26 -25.90
N TYR A 799 -22.40 19.96 -25.88
CA TYR A 799 -23.33 19.32 -24.95
C TYR A 799 -22.71 18.07 -24.33
N TYR A 800 -23.18 17.71 -23.13
CA TYR A 800 -22.67 16.53 -22.43
C TYR A 800 -23.09 15.21 -23.09
N ARG A 801 -22.09 14.34 -23.31
CA ARG A 801 -22.24 12.98 -23.82
C ARG A 801 -21.71 11.99 -22.79
N GLY A 802 -22.61 11.44 -22.00
CA GLY A 802 -22.25 10.54 -20.91
C GLY A 802 -23.44 10.13 -20.07
N ASP A 803 -23.15 9.31 -19.06
CA ASP A 803 -24.12 8.84 -18.08
C ASP A 803 -24.02 9.64 -16.79
N VAL A 804 -25.15 9.85 -16.12
CA VAL A 804 -25.27 10.58 -14.88
C VAL A 804 -25.96 9.70 -13.85
N ALA A 805 -25.33 9.52 -12.70
CA ALA A 805 -25.86 8.75 -11.58
C ALA A 805 -26.56 9.65 -10.56
N GLU A 806 -25.86 10.69 -10.10
CA GLU A 806 -26.36 11.53 -9.01
C GLU A 806 -25.82 12.95 -9.11
N ILE A 807 -26.63 13.96 -8.76
CA ILE A 807 -26.22 15.38 -8.65
C ILE A 807 -26.75 15.95 -7.34
N LEU A 808 -25.87 16.57 -6.54
CA LEU A 808 -26.25 17.32 -5.34
C LEU A 808 -25.80 18.76 -5.47
N VAL A 809 -26.67 19.69 -5.08
CA VAL A 809 -26.36 21.13 -5.12
C VAL A 809 -26.61 21.76 -3.76
N PHE A 810 -25.58 22.39 -3.22
CA PHE A 810 -25.63 23.12 -1.96
C PHE A 810 -25.61 24.63 -2.22
N ASP A 811 -26.29 25.35 -1.34
CA ASP A 811 -26.53 26.78 -1.45
C ASP A 811 -25.44 27.66 -0.82
N ARG A 812 -24.41 27.01 -0.28
CA ARG A 812 -23.29 27.60 0.43
C ARG A 812 -21.99 26.88 0.07
N SER A 813 -20.87 27.53 0.33
CA SER A 813 -19.58 26.84 0.33
C SER A 813 -19.56 25.88 1.52
N LEU A 814 -19.32 24.60 1.23
CA LEU A 814 -19.06 23.60 2.27
C LEU A 814 -17.63 23.80 2.83
N THR A 815 -17.43 23.46 4.11
CA THR A 815 -16.08 23.32 4.67
C THR A 815 -15.34 22.15 4.01
N ALA A 816 -14.02 22.04 4.23
CA ALA A 816 -13.25 20.92 3.71
C ALA A 816 -13.80 19.57 4.19
N LEU A 817 -14.12 19.45 5.48
CA LEU A 817 -14.70 18.25 6.06
C LEU A 817 -16.10 17.96 5.50
N GLU A 818 -17.00 18.94 5.49
CA GLU A 818 -18.36 18.75 4.96
C GLU A 818 -18.35 18.31 3.50
N ARG A 819 -17.49 18.93 2.68
CA ARG A 819 -17.28 18.53 1.29
C ARG A 819 -16.80 17.08 1.22
N GLN A 820 -15.77 16.74 1.99
CA GLN A 820 -15.23 15.38 2.01
C GLN A 820 -16.24 14.35 2.51
N THR A 821 -17.12 14.70 3.46
CA THR A 821 -18.22 13.83 3.93
C THR A 821 -19.18 13.49 2.79
N VAL A 822 -19.62 14.48 2.02
CA VAL A 822 -20.48 14.26 0.84
C VAL A 822 -19.74 13.45 -0.21
N GLU A 823 -18.48 13.78 -0.48
CA GLU A 823 -17.65 13.02 -1.43
C GLU A 823 -17.49 11.56 -1.00
N ALA A 824 -17.25 11.33 0.28
CA ALA A 824 -17.04 9.99 0.81
C ALA A 824 -18.32 9.15 0.77
N ALA A 825 -19.47 9.73 1.11
CA ALA A 825 -20.76 9.05 1.00
C ALA A 825 -21.09 8.71 -0.47
N LEU A 826 -20.91 9.65 -1.40
CA LEU A 826 -21.11 9.39 -2.83
C LEU A 826 -20.11 8.37 -3.38
N MET A 827 -18.85 8.42 -2.94
CA MET A 827 -17.84 7.46 -3.39
C MET A 827 -18.13 6.05 -2.85
N ALA A 828 -18.47 5.94 -1.57
CA ALA A 828 -18.90 4.69 -0.94
C ALA A 828 -20.14 4.11 -1.62
N LYS A 829 -21.09 4.97 -2.02
CA LYS A 829 -22.26 4.56 -2.80
C LYS A 829 -21.87 4.11 -4.21
N TRP A 830 -21.23 4.94 -5.03
CA TRP A 830 -21.21 4.67 -6.47
C TRP A 830 -20.01 3.88 -7.00
N PHE A 831 -18.97 3.70 -6.19
CA PHE A 831 -17.69 3.12 -6.64
C PHE A 831 -17.37 1.79 -5.96
N SER A 832 -18.11 1.43 -4.91
CA SER A 832 -18.00 0.13 -4.26
C SER A 832 -18.86 -0.92 -4.98
N ALA A 833 -18.32 -2.14 -5.10
CA ALA A 833 -19.02 -3.27 -5.72
C ALA A 833 -20.10 -3.91 -4.82
N GLY A 834 -20.33 -3.40 -3.59
CA GLY A 834 -21.22 -3.99 -2.60
C GLY A 834 -22.17 -2.99 -1.94
N GLY A 835 -23.31 -3.48 -1.44
CA GLY A 835 -24.17 -2.82 -0.45
C GLY A 835 -23.97 -3.49 0.91
N GLY A 836 -23.95 -2.72 2.00
CA GLY A 836 -23.60 -3.23 3.34
C GLY A 836 -23.43 -2.13 4.38
N SER A 837 -23.36 -2.52 5.65
CA SER A 837 -23.14 -1.62 6.80
C SER A 837 -21.72 -1.04 6.81
N VAL A 838 -21.56 0.17 7.35
CA VAL A 838 -20.24 0.80 7.56
C VAL A 838 -19.39 -0.02 8.54
N LEU A 839 -20.00 -0.67 9.53
CA LEU A 839 -19.32 -1.58 10.47
C LEU A 839 -19.91 -2.99 10.41
N PRO A 840 -19.11 -4.05 10.62
CA PRO A 840 -19.62 -5.41 10.69
C PRO A 840 -20.35 -5.65 12.01
N THR A 841 -21.35 -6.56 12.01
CA THR A 841 -22.11 -6.90 13.21
C THR A 841 -21.26 -7.56 14.30
N SER A 842 -20.10 -8.10 13.93
CA SER A 842 -19.10 -8.67 14.85
C SER A 842 -18.19 -7.63 15.49
N ALA A 843 -18.32 -6.33 15.16
CA ALA A 843 -17.43 -5.30 15.67
C ALA A 843 -17.52 -5.19 17.21
N ALA A 844 -16.37 -5.15 17.86
CA ALA A 844 -16.24 -4.75 19.25
C ALA A 844 -15.87 -3.26 19.30
N VAL A 845 -16.70 -2.44 19.94
CA VAL A 845 -16.56 -0.98 19.94
C VAL A 845 -16.23 -0.49 21.35
N THR A 846 -15.22 0.38 21.47
CA THR A 846 -14.91 1.12 22.70
C THR A 846 -14.96 2.61 22.43
N VAL A 847 -15.71 3.37 23.21
CA VAL A 847 -15.75 4.84 23.14
C VAL A 847 -15.24 5.39 24.48
N GLN A 848 -14.05 5.98 24.47
CA GLN A 848 -13.40 6.50 25.67
C GLN A 848 -14.08 7.77 26.20
N ALA A 849 -13.82 8.09 27.46
CA ALA A 849 -14.39 9.27 28.09
C ALA A 849 -14.09 10.56 27.31
N GLY A 850 -15.13 11.35 27.03
CA GLY A 850 -15.03 12.57 26.23
C GLY A 850 -15.02 12.37 24.70
N ALA A 851 -14.99 11.13 24.21
CA ALA A 851 -15.10 10.80 22.80
C ALA A 851 -16.56 10.52 22.37
N THR A 852 -16.84 10.64 21.08
CA THR A 852 -18.16 10.39 20.49
C THR A 852 -18.09 9.47 19.27
N LEU A 853 -18.96 8.46 19.24
CA LEU A 853 -19.35 7.73 18.04
C LEU A 853 -20.69 8.28 17.54
N ASP A 854 -20.71 8.86 16.36
CA ASP A 854 -21.90 9.44 15.71
C ASP A 854 -22.38 8.49 14.60
N LEU A 855 -23.60 7.99 14.72
CA LEU A 855 -24.19 7.03 13.78
C LEU A 855 -24.83 7.72 12.56
N ALA A 856 -24.73 9.05 12.43
CA ALA A 856 -25.20 9.83 11.28
C ALA A 856 -26.68 9.66 10.90
N GLY A 857 -27.53 9.22 11.84
CA GLY A 857 -28.94 8.90 11.65
C GLY A 857 -29.22 7.45 11.27
N ASP A 858 -28.19 6.66 11.01
CA ASP A 858 -28.29 5.27 10.55
C ASP A 858 -28.50 4.27 11.70
N THR A 859 -28.77 3.02 11.31
CA THR A 859 -28.91 1.89 12.23
C THR A 859 -27.70 0.96 12.15
N PHE A 860 -27.07 0.68 13.29
CA PHE A 860 -25.91 -0.21 13.38
C PHE A 860 -26.11 -1.31 14.41
N THR A 861 -25.63 -2.52 14.09
CA THR A 861 -25.51 -3.63 15.04
C THR A 861 -24.05 -3.89 15.34
N VAL A 862 -23.69 -4.07 16.61
CA VAL A 862 -22.32 -4.39 17.06
C VAL A 862 -22.34 -5.54 18.08
N ALA A 863 -21.21 -6.25 18.21
CA ALA A 863 -21.08 -7.36 19.14
C ALA A 863 -20.92 -6.89 20.59
N SER A 864 -20.19 -5.80 20.82
CA SER A 864 -20.04 -5.21 22.15
C SER A 864 -19.81 -3.70 22.09
N LEU A 865 -20.14 -3.03 23.19
CA LEU A 865 -19.89 -1.62 23.42
C LEU A 865 -19.24 -1.43 24.81
N ALA A 866 -18.16 -0.67 24.89
CA ALA A 866 -17.47 -0.36 26.14
C ALA A 866 -16.98 1.09 26.24
N GLY A 867 -16.54 1.51 27.43
CA GLY A 867 -15.91 2.81 27.70
C GLY A 867 -16.86 3.85 28.33
N GLY A 868 -16.37 5.08 28.53
CA GLY A 868 -17.10 6.18 29.18
C GLY A 868 -17.51 7.33 28.25
N GLY A 869 -17.58 7.08 26.95
CA GLY A 869 -17.89 8.08 25.93
C GLY A 869 -19.37 8.17 25.56
N CYS A 870 -19.66 8.76 24.39
CA CYS A 870 -21.01 8.93 23.87
C CYS A 870 -21.23 8.18 22.55
N VAL A 871 -22.35 7.46 22.39
CA VAL A 871 -22.88 7.04 21.08
C VAL A 871 -24.12 7.88 20.76
N SER A 872 -24.20 8.46 19.57
CA SER A 872 -25.20 9.48 19.24
C SER A 872 -25.81 9.33 17.85
N ASN A 873 -26.94 10.02 17.65
CA ASN A 873 -27.53 10.31 16.33
C ASN A 873 -27.76 9.06 15.46
N GLY A 874 -28.75 8.24 15.78
CA GLY A 874 -29.10 7.04 15.00
C GLY A 874 -29.75 5.97 15.88
N THR A 875 -29.65 4.71 15.46
CA THR A 875 -30.09 3.54 16.25
C THR A 875 -28.92 2.57 16.43
N LEU A 876 -28.66 2.15 17.67
CA LEU A 876 -27.64 1.16 18.02
C LEU A 876 -28.29 -0.12 18.55
N THR A 877 -27.94 -1.25 17.96
CA THR A 877 -28.21 -2.58 18.51
C THR A 877 -26.92 -3.21 19.04
N VAL A 878 -26.89 -3.65 20.30
CA VAL A 878 -25.76 -4.39 20.88
C VAL A 878 -26.21 -5.80 21.25
N THR A 879 -25.58 -6.82 20.67
CA THR A 879 -26.00 -8.23 20.82
C THR A 879 -25.19 -9.04 21.84
N GLY A 880 -24.13 -8.45 22.39
CA GLY A 880 -23.25 -9.09 23.38
C GLY A 880 -23.11 -8.24 24.63
N SER A 881 -21.90 -7.82 24.98
CA SER A 881 -21.67 -7.07 26.22
C SER A 881 -21.77 -5.56 26.04
N VAL A 882 -22.35 -4.89 27.04
CA VAL A 882 -22.25 -3.44 27.26
C VAL A 882 -21.48 -3.26 28.56
N SER A 883 -20.32 -2.62 28.49
CA SER A 883 -19.38 -2.48 29.62
C SER A 883 -18.94 -1.03 29.77
N PRO A 884 -19.78 -0.16 30.37
CA PRO A 884 -19.38 1.20 30.71
C PRO A 884 -18.13 1.23 31.58
N ASP A 885 -17.28 2.23 31.38
CA ASP A 885 -16.13 2.58 32.24
C ASP A 885 -16.30 4.05 32.65
N GLY A 886 -16.78 4.29 33.86
CA GLY A 886 -17.38 5.57 34.24
C GLY A 886 -18.80 5.72 33.67
N GLU A 887 -19.12 6.83 33.00
CA GLU A 887 -20.47 7.03 32.42
C GLU A 887 -20.46 6.81 30.90
N LEU A 888 -21.13 5.77 30.42
CA LEU A 888 -21.37 5.55 28.99
C LEU A 888 -22.71 6.18 28.59
N CYS A 889 -22.68 7.10 27.64
CA CYS A 889 -23.88 7.77 27.14
C CYS A 889 -24.33 7.20 25.78
N VAL A 890 -25.62 6.94 25.62
CA VAL A 890 -26.26 6.53 24.37
C VAL A 890 -27.44 7.46 24.11
N THR A 891 -27.19 8.49 23.30
CA THR A 891 -28.22 9.44 22.84
C THR A 891 -28.92 8.98 21.56
N ALA A 892 -28.36 7.97 20.89
CA ALA A 892 -29.04 7.18 19.87
C ALA A 892 -30.20 6.37 20.46
N ALA A 893 -31.13 5.91 19.63
CA ALA A 893 -32.08 4.88 20.02
C ALA A 893 -31.32 3.57 20.30
N ALA A 894 -31.53 2.94 21.45
CA ALA A 894 -30.75 1.78 21.89
C ALA A 894 -31.61 0.51 21.96
N GLN A 895 -31.10 -0.58 21.40
CA GLN A 895 -31.62 -1.93 21.56
C GLN A 895 -30.50 -2.83 22.10
N LEU A 896 -30.60 -3.26 23.36
CA LEU A 896 -29.53 -3.99 24.02
C LEU A 896 -30.07 -5.38 24.40
N THR A 897 -29.46 -6.44 23.88
CA THR A 897 -29.86 -7.84 24.15
C THR A 897 -28.58 -8.63 24.44
N GLY A 898 -28.25 -8.84 25.72
CA GLY A 898 -26.94 -9.34 26.14
C GLY A 898 -26.60 -8.97 27.59
N THR A 899 -25.31 -8.79 27.91
CA THR A 899 -24.86 -8.55 29.30
C THR A 899 -24.45 -7.10 29.53
N LEU A 900 -25.09 -6.41 30.46
CA LEU A 900 -24.62 -5.15 31.02
C LEU A 900 -23.70 -5.44 32.21
N VAL A 901 -22.43 -5.08 32.09
CA VAL A 901 -21.40 -5.25 33.14
C VAL A 901 -21.08 -3.89 33.73
N LEU A 902 -21.22 -3.74 35.05
CA LEU A 902 -20.92 -2.49 35.76
C LEU A 902 -20.06 -2.78 36.99
N SER A 903 -19.09 -1.90 37.27
CA SER A 903 -18.29 -1.92 38.49
C SER A 903 -18.76 -0.85 39.46
N VAL A 904 -18.74 -1.18 40.74
CA VAL A 904 -19.10 -0.28 41.84
C VAL A 904 -17.96 -0.27 42.83
N GLU A 905 -17.51 0.91 43.22
CA GLU A 905 -16.41 1.08 44.15
C GLU A 905 -16.89 1.55 45.52
N ALA A 906 -16.15 1.19 46.56
CA ALA A 906 -16.49 1.55 47.93
C ALA A 906 -16.43 3.07 48.19
N ASP A 907 -15.70 3.82 47.36
CA ASP A 907 -15.52 5.26 47.49
C ASP A 907 -16.71 6.10 46.99
N GLY A 908 -17.70 5.45 46.37
CA GLY A 908 -18.88 6.09 45.81
C GLY A 908 -18.86 6.29 44.30
N SER A 909 -17.77 5.91 43.62
CA SER A 909 -17.74 5.83 42.16
C SER A 909 -18.40 4.53 41.66
N CYS A 910 -18.98 4.60 40.45
CA CYS A 910 -19.51 3.43 39.75
C CYS A 910 -19.54 3.67 38.25
N ASP A 911 -19.49 2.56 37.51
CA ASP A 911 -19.86 2.54 36.11
C ASP A 911 -21.36 2.75 35.96
N SER A 912 -21.77 3.46 34.91
CA SER A 912 -23.17 3.78 34.65
C SER A 912 -23.49 3.89 33.16
N LEU A 913 -24.73 3.58 32.80
CA LEU A 913 -25.27 3.71 31.45
C LEU A 913 -26.35 4.80 31.41
N ALA A 914 -26.12 5.84 30.62
CA ALA A 914 -27.09 6.92 30.39
C ALA A 914 -27.70 6.81 28.99
N VAL A 915 -29.02 6.63 28.89
CA VAL A 915 -29.76 6.51 27.63
C VAL A 915 -30.72 7.69 27.49
N ALA A 916 -30.68 8.40 26.36
CA ALA A 916 -31.60 9.51 26.13
C ALA A 916 -33.04 9.03 25.81
N GLY A 917 -33.14 7.90 25.10
CA GLY A 917 -34.41 7.26 24.76
C GLY A 917 -35.01 6.40 25.87
N ALA A 918 -36.05 5.65 25.52
CA ALA A 918 -36.54 4.57 26.37
C ALA A 918 -35.57 3.39 26.32
N LEU A 919 -35.42 2.68 27.44
CA LEU A 919 -34.62 1.47 27.53
C LEU A 919 -35.50 0.31 28.00
N ASP A 920 -35.61 -0.73 27.17
CA ASP A 920 -36.19 -2.01 27.58
C ASP A 920 -35.12 -2.90 28.20
N LEU A 921 -35.37 -3.37 29.42
CA LEU A 921 -34.48 -4.28 30.15
C LEU A 921 -34.72 -5.75 29.79
N SER A 922 -35.78 -6.06 29.03
CA SER A 922 -36.06 -7.44 28.63
C SER A 922 -34.94 -7.99 27.73
N GLY A 923 -34.46 -9.20 28.02
CA GLY A 923 -33.32 -9.80 27.31
C GLY A 923 -31.93 -9.25 27.72
N LEU A 924 -31.86 -8.38 28.74
CA LEU A 924 -30.59 -7.98 29.36
C LEU A 924 -30.29 -8.78 30.62
N THR A 925 -29.05 -9.25 30.73
CA THR A 925 -28.45 -9.75 31.96
C THR A 925 -27.62 -8.64 32.62
N LEU A 926 -27.80 -8.41 33.92
CA LEU A 926 -27.00 -7.48 34.71
C LEU A 926 -25.95 -8.23 35.53
N GLU A 927 -24.67 -7.90 35.29
CA GLU A 927 -23.52 -8.36 36.06
C GLU A 927 -22.86 -7.19 36.79
N LEU A 928 -22.63 -7.35 38.09
CA LEU A 928 -22.09 -6.29 38.95
C LEU A 928 -20.78 -6.74 39.62
N ASN A 929 -19.71 -5.97 39.41
CA ASN A 929 -18.48 -6.09 40.19
C ASN A 929 -18.61 -5.20 41.43
N LEU A 930 -18.84 -5.82 42.58
CA LEU A 930 -19.15 -5.12 43.84
C LEU A 930 -17.91 -5.08 44.77
N PRO A 931 -17.76 -4.02 45.58
CA PRO A 931 -16.64 -3.93 46.49
C PRO A 931 -16.81 -4.92 47.65
N ALA A 932 -15.69 -5.42 48.16
CA ALA A 932 -15.69 -6.30 49.34
C ALA A 932 -16.03 -5.54 50.63
N GLU A 933 -15.69 -4.25 50.67
CA GLU A 933 -15.97 -3.38 51.81
C GLU A 933 -17.34 -2.69 51.69
N PRO A 934 -17.99 -2.34 52.82
CA PRO A 934 -19.20 -1.53 52.79
C PRO A 934 -18.95 -0.19 52.08
N PRO A 935 -19.88 0.27 51.22
CA PRO A 935 -19.73 1.51 50.49
C PRO A 935 -19.85 2.74 51.39
N ALA A 936 -19.14 3.81 51.02
CA ALA A 936 -19.22 5.12 51.66
C ALA A 936 -20.56 5.84 51.39
N VAL A 937 -21.28 5.44 50.32
CA VAL A 937 -22.59 5.98 49.94
C VAL A 937 -23.67 4.90 49.96
N GLY A 938 -24.89 5.28 50.34
CA GLY A 938 -26.00 4.33 50.47
C GLY A 938 -26.65 3.92 49.13
N SER A 939 -26.41 4.66 48.04
CA SER A 939 -27.06 4.44 46.75
C SER A 939 -26.20 4.90 45.59
N TYR A 940 -26.20 4.13 44.50
CA TYR A 940 -25.49 4.36 43.24
C TYR A 940 -26.51 4.39 42.09
N THR A 941 -26.32 5.28 41.13
CA THR A 941 -27.15 5.33 39.91
C THR A 941 -26.46 4.51 38.83
N LEU A 942 -26.99 3.32 38.53
CA LEU A 942 -26.40 2.41 37.54
C LEU A 942 -26.88 2.71 36.12
N ILE A 943 -28.16 3.07 35.97
CA ILE A 943 -28.77 3.38 34.67
C ILE A 943 -29.63 4.62 34.80
N THR A 944 -29.56 5.48 33.80
CA THR A 944 -30.57 6.53 33.55
C THR A 944 -31.16 6.35 32.16
N ALA A 945 -32.48 6.49 32.02
CA ALA A 945 -33.18 6.42 30.73
C ALA A 945 -34.24 7.52 30.68
N ALA A 946 -33.95 8.62 29.98
CA ALA A 946 -34.83 9.80 29.98
C ALA A 946 -36.18 9.54 29.28
N GLY A 947 -36.22 8.63 28.30
CA GLY A 947 -37.46 8.16 27.67
C GLY A 947 -38.20 7.08 28.47
N GLY A 948 -37.66 6.66 29.62
CA GLY A 948 -38.27 5.71 30.56
C GLY A 948 -37.66 4.30 30.51
N ILE A 949 -37.76 3.59 31.63
CA ILE A 949 -37.38 2.19 31.79
C ILE A 949 -38.60 1.29 31.53
N GLN A 950 -38.42 0.26 30.70
CA GLN A 950 -39.42 -0.75 30.37
C GLN A 950 -38.88 -2.15 30.68
N GLY A 951 -39.79 -3.11 30.89
CA GLY A 951 -39.42 -4.50 31.15
C GLY A 951 -38.69 -4.72 32.48
N VAL A 952 -38.07 -5.90 32.61
CA VAL A 952 -37.19 -6.30 33.73
C VAL A 952 -36.00 -7.06 33.16
N PHE A 953 -34.87 -7.03 33.87
CA PHE A 953 -33.71 -7.85 33.50
C PHE A 953 -34.09 -9.33 33.42
N GLU A 954 -33.56 -10.01 32.41
CA GLU A 954 -33.67 -11.46 32.26
C GLU A 954 -32.97 -12.18 33.42
N GLN A 955 -31.80 -11.68 33.81
CA GLN A 955 -31.06 -12.13 34.98
C GLN A 955 -30.38 -10.95 35.66
N ALA A 956 -30.51 -10.85 36.98
CA ALA A 956 -29.76 -9.90 37.81
C ALA A 956 -29.44 -10.58 39.14
N SER A 957 -28.15 -10.84 39.41
CA SER A 957 -27.71 -11.43 40.68
C SER A 957 -27.15 -10.34 41.59
N VAL A 958 -27.95 -9.92 42.58
CA VAL A 958 -27.53 -8.95 43.59
C VAL A 958 -27.54 -9.63 44.95
N ALA A 959 -26.35 -9.93 45.49
CA ALA A 959 -26.22 -10.55 46.80
C ALA A 959 -26.51 -9.55 47.91
N LYS A 960 -27.22 -9.99 48.96
CA LYS A 960 -27.37 -9.18 50.19
C LYS A 960 -25.97 -8.82 50.74
N PRO A 961 -25.78 -7.59 51.26
CA PRO A 961 -26.79 -6.60 51.64
C PRO A 961 -27.22 -5.61 50.54
N TRP A 962 -26.85 -5.84 49.28
CA TRP A 962 -27.21 -4.97 48.16
C TRP A 962 -28.64 -5.23 47.67
N ARG A 963 -29.28 -4.19 47.10
CA ARG A 963 -30.61 -4.27 46.47
C ARG A 963 -30.70 -3.37 45.25
N LEU A 964 -31.27 -3.89 44.16
CA LEU A 964 -31.66 -3.11 42.98
C LEU A 964 -33.01 -2.41 43.20
N VAL A 965 -33.10 -1.13 42.82
CA VAL A 965 -34.32 -0.33 42.82
C VAL A 965 -34.54 0.19 41.41
N VAL A 966 -35.64 -0.20 40.78
CA VAL A 966 -36.02 0.27 39.45
C VAL A 966 -37.06 1.38 39.60
N GLU A 967 -36.72 2.57 39.14
CA GLU A 967 -37.53 3.78 39.08
C GLU A 967 -38.01 4.01 37.62
N PRO A 968 -39.02 4.88 37.38
CA PRO A 968 -39.52 5.10 36.01
C PRO A 968 -38.46 5.50 34.98
N THR A 969 -37.38 6.15 35.40
CA THR A 969 -36.31 6.66 34.52
C THR A 969 -34.91 6.28 35.00
N ALA A 970 -34.77 5.41 36.01
CA ALA A 970 -33.47 5.06 36.56
C ALA A 970 -33.43 3.67 37.18
N VAL A 971 -32.26 3.05 37.20
CA VAL A 971 -31.97 1.85 38.00
C VAL A 971 -30.88 2.19 39.00
N ARG A 972 -31.17 1.98 40.29
CA ARG A 972 -30.27 2.27 41.39
C ARG A 972 -29.84 1.00 42.11
N LEU A 973 -28.60 0.96 42.56
CA LEU A 973 -28.10 -0.04 43.50
C LEU A 973 -28.01 0.59 44.88
N THR A 974 -28.66 -0.01 45.87
CA THR A 974 -28.73 0.51 47.24
C THR A 974 -28.10 -0.48 48.20
N TYR A 975 -27.24 0.00 49.09
CA TYR A 975 -26.65 -0.80 50.17
C TYR A 975 -27.54 -0.73 51.40
N VAL A 976 -28.04 -1.88 51.85
CA VAL A 976 -28.94 -1.94 53.01
C VAL A 976 -28.12 -2.13 54.29
N SER A 977 -27.70 -1.02 54.91
CA SER A 977 -27.09 -1.03 56.26
C SER A 977 -28.13 -0.63 57.32
N GLY A 978 -28.48 -1.55 58.23
CA GLY A 978 -29.34 -1.27 59.40
C GLY A 978 -30.44 -2.31 59.67
N THR A 979 -31.22 -2.12 60.74
CA THR A 979 -32.35 -2.98 61.11
C THR A 979 -33.61 -2.56 60.35
N LEU A 980 -34.17 -3.46 59.53
CA LEU A 980 -35.48 -3.27 58.89
C LEU A 980 -36.59 -3.28 59.95
N MET A 981 -37.20 -2.13 60.26
CA MET A 981 -38.46 -2.08 61.00
C MET A 981 -39.64 -2.12 60.02
N LEU A 982 -40.40 -3.22 60.07
CA LEU A 982 -41.68 -3.34 59.38
C LEU A 982 -42.73 -2.54 60.17
N LEU A 983 -43.07 -1.32 59.72
CA LEU A 983 -44.22 -0.59 60.23
C LEU A 983 -45.49 -1.19 59.58
N LYS A 984 -46.32 -1.80 60.43
CA LYS A 984 -47.62 -2.37 60.05
C LYS A 984 -48.67 -1.29 59.85
#